data_AF-A0A430AHH7-F1
#
_entry.id   AF-A0A430AHH7-F1
#
_cell.length_a   1.000
_cell.length_b   1.000
_cell.length_c   1.000
_cell.angle_alpha   90.00
_cell.angle_beta   90.00
_cell.angle_gamma   90.00
#
_symmetry.space_group_name_H-M   'P 1'
#
loop_
_entity.id
_entity.type
_entity.pdbx_description
1 polymer ?
#
loop_
_entity_poly.entity_id
_entity_poly.type
_entity_poly.pdbx_seq_one_letter_code
_entity_poly.pdbx_strand_id
1 'polypeptide(L)'
;MKKVKGRRLFLTICLLLFGTVLNDTKTLADTTEAQATDLYISEYVEGSANNKAVEIYNGTDQSVDLSQYTLALYSSGASEPTNSLQLSGQLSSGAVYVVGHPLAGEEVKKVSNIQSNVVNFSGDDTVALKKQNQVLDTFGVIGRRENWGTDQTFVRKSTVTKGKNWVDLFDSGSEWISKAKDDFRNLGFATKAISATTNTVAKSSSSNEVVPAETTDSSEEPTIDLHLLSVNDLHGKITEQYTVNNQLLGRADYLATYLRQRKARYPSSLLVNVGDMIGGSSPTSALFQDEPTVEIMQSLGFDVGTVGNHEFDEGVPELIRMINGGNHINGNPGYAGMKFPVVAANISYKDTGNLVLPPYAIKEVQGVKIGFIGVATTATPNMIISKGNENIRFTDEAAAINQYTTELQKQGVEAIVVLAHVPGVQSGEGATGEIATLAKKVNSAVDVIFAAHNHVKLNAVVDNKLIVQAWEYGKSFADVEIKLDKKTGDVVKKSAEIVDVVQKNVTPDPQVAAILAKYEEKAGPKLNEVIGQADLEMKGGYATKGLVGDNALGNLIADGMRASMNSDFALMNGGGIRDNLKAGTITWNDLFNIQPFNNTLVKLEISGSDLREIINSQFSSYGADVSISGFFYTWNSKLGKYGQVIDMYLPNGQKVEPNGQYTVTVNNYMYPHSSDKYLLAKLGENPVQGPEDLSATVDFVRSFKNQAIRYVAEKRISEVAATETSTTSSVEESSSHHSETTISSTQTTNYPQNTTTSSTINEASSSTARTDVDSSNQASKSTSSTQSRKLTDTTSTPSNAISPNNKQEEKKLLPKTGSKAPSYSVVLIGVVILGVSVKLSIKSNFFR
;
A
#
# COMPACT_ATOMS: atom_id res chain seq x y z
N MET A 1 -61.15 -35.83 31.01
CA MET A 1 -62.40 -35.08 31.29
C MET A 1 -62.42 -33.85 30.39
N LYS A 2 -63.19 -33.87 29.28
CA LYS A 2 -64.47 -33.15 29.06
C LYS A 2 -64.32 -31.62 29.27
N LYS A 3 -64.39 -30.78 28.23
CA LYS A 3 -65.61 -30.38 27.46
C LYS A 3 -65.17 -29.45 26.31
N VAL A 4 -65.87 -29.18 25.20
CA VAL A 4 -67.01 -29.72 24.42
C VAL A 4 -67.29 -28.64 23.35
N LYS A 5 -67.57 -29.04 22.10
CA LYS A 5 -68.44 -28.42 21.04
C LYS A 5 -68.40 -26.89 20.86
N GLY A 6 -68.20 -26.30 19.68
CA GLY A 6 -68.69 -26.67 18.35
C GLY A 6 -69.79 -25.69 17.88
N ARG A 7 -69.60 -25.13 16.66
CA ARG A 7 -70.55 -24.48 15.71
C ARG A 7 -70.65 -22.93 15.63
N ARG A 8 -70.14 -22.45 14.47
CA ARG A 8 -70.76 -21.62 13.41
C ARG A 8 -71.43 -20.28 13.78
N LEU A 9 -70.92 -19.18 13.20
CA LEU A 9 -71.72 -18.25 12.37
C LEU A 9 -70.87 -17.19 11.63
N PHE A 10 -71.26 -16.91 10.37
CA PHE A 10 -71.04 -15.69 9.56
C PHE A 10 -69.59 -15.31 9.16
N LEU A 11 -69.25 -14.84 7.96
CA LEU A 11 -69.99 -14.35 6.79
C LEU A 11 -69.01 -14.36 5.60
N THR A 12 -69.48 -14.79 4.43
CA THR A 12 -68.83 -14.66 3.12
C THR A 12 -68.69 -13.18 2.73
N ILE A 13 -67.59 -12.77 2.11
CA ILE A 13 -67.55 -12.05 0.81
C ILE A 13 -66.11 -11.67 0.45
N CYS A 14 -65.69 -12.26 -0.67
CA CYS A 14 -64.79 -11.84 -1.76
C CYS A 14 -63.43 -11.18 -1.43
N LEU A 15 -62.34 -11.42 -2.16
CA LEU A 15 -62.21 -11.78 -3.57
C LEU A 15 -61.06 -12.79 -3.80
N LEU A 16 -61.32 -13.68 -4.76
CA LEU A 16 -60.36 -14.51 -5.48
C LEU A 16 -59.31 -13.66 -6.19
N LEU A 17 -58.12 -14.22 -6.41
CA LEU A 17 -57.66 -14.50 -7.77
C LEU A 17 -56.60 -15.61 -7.79
N PHE A 18 -56.91 -16.60 -8.61
CA PHE A 18 -56.15 -17.81 -8.92
C PHE A 18 -54.84 -17.46 -9.64
N GLY A 19 -53.77 -18.16 -9.27
CA GLY A 19 -52.58 -18.27 -10.10
C GLY A 19 -52.84 -19.18 -11.29
N THR A 20 -52.53 -18.68 -12.48
CA THR A 20 -52.24 -19.49 -13.67
C THR A 20 -51.03 -18.89 -14.37
N VAL A 21 -50.11 -19.79 -14.71
CA VAL A 21 -48.85 -19.58 -15.42
C VAL A 21 -49.09 -18.90 -16.77
N LEU A 22 -48.40 -17.79 -17.01
CA LEU A 22 -48.19 -17.21 -18.34
C LEU A 22 -46.68 -16.98 -18.52
N ASN A 23 -46.15 -17.51 -19.62
CA ASN A 23 -44.85 -17.15 -20.15
C ASN A 23 -44.88 -15.68 -20.56
N ASP A 24 -44.10 -14.83 -19.88
CA ASP A 24 -43.76 -13.50 -20.40
C ASP A 24 -42.28 -13.46 -20.78
N THR A 25 -42.05 -13.62 -22.08
CA THR A 25 -40.87 -13.09 -22.76
C THR A 25 -40.84 -11.59 -22.55
N LYS A 26 -40.01 -11.12 -21.62
CA LYS A 26 -39.75 -9.70 -21.45
C LYS A 26 -38.85 -9.25 -22.60
N THR A 27 -39.48 -8.70 -23.63
CA THR A 27 -38.86 -7.87 -24.67
C THR A 27 -38.01 -6.80 -23.98
N LEU A 28 -36.72 -6.76 -24.28
CA LEU A 28 -35.86 -5.63 -23.97
C LEU A 28 -36.45 -4.43 -24.73
N ALA A 29 -37.07 -3.50 -24.01
CA ALA A 29 -37.40 -2.21 -24.55
C ALA A 29 -36.06 -1.52 -24.84
N ASP A 30 -35.83 -1.27 -26.13
CA ASP A 30 -34.76 -0.46 -26.67
C ASP A 30 -34.80 0.92 -26.01
N THR A 31 -33.95 1.16 -25.01
CA THR A 31 -33.71 2.50 -24.49
C THR A 31 -32.87 3.25 -25.52
N THR A 32 -33.54 3.82 -26.51
CA THR A 32 -32.97 4.85 -27.37
C THR A 32 -32.59 6.03 -26.48
N GLU A 33 -31.32 6.12 -26.11
CA GLU A 33 -30.78 7.28 -25.40
C GLU A 33 -31.05 8.55 -26.23
N ALA A 34 -31.57 9.60 -25.59
CA ALA A 34 -31.91 10.84 -26.26
C ALA A 34 -30.68 11.43 -26.95
N GLN A 35 -30.75 11.58 -28.27
CA GLN A 35 -29.69 12.16 -29.09
C GLN A 35 -29.74 13.69 -29.04
N ALA A 36 -28.58 14.35 -29.12
CA ALA A 36 -28.57 15.80 -29.20
C ALA A 36 -29.12 16.23 -30.56
N THR A 37 -29.91 17.28 -30.55
CA THR A 37 -30.50 17.83 -31.78
C THR A 37 -29.62 18.89 -32.44
N ASP A 38 -28.59 19.36 -31.72
CA ASP A 38 -27.67 20.40 -32.17
C ASP A 38 -26.37 20.40 -31.33
N LEU A 39 -25.43 21.27 -31.68
CA LEU A 39 -24.18 21.50 -30.94
C LEU A 39 -24.45 22.14 -29.57
N TYR A 40 -23.59 21.89 -28.59
CA TYR A 40 -23.63 22.57 -27.29
C TYR A 40 -22.24 22.71 -26.69
N ILE A 41 -22.10 23.58 -25.70
CA ILE A 41 -20.83 23.81 -25.01
C ILE A 41 -20.62 22.64 -24.03
N SER A 42 -19.51 21.93 -24.20
CA SER A 42 -19.13 20.79 -23.37
C SER A 42 -18.13 21.13 -22.28
N GLU A 43 -17.31 22.16 -22.46
CA GLU A 43 -16.33 22.57 -21.46
C GLU A 43 -16.10 24.07 -21.51
N TYR A 44 -15.91 24.66 -20.33
CA TYR A 44 -15.51 26.05 -20.14
C TYR A 44 -14.33 26.08 -19.17
N VAL A 45 -13.24 26.73 -19.56
CA VAL A 45 -12.00 26.78 -18.81
C VAL A 45 -11.66 28.23 -18.52
N GLU A 46 -11.65 28.62 -17.23
CA GLU A 46 -11.06 29.86 -16.73
C GLU A 46 -9.94 29.49 -15.75
N GLY A 47 -8.71 29.30 -16.25
CA GLY A 47 -7.56 28.85 -15.49
C GLY A 47 -6.59 29.96 -15.08
N SER A 48 -5.37 29.60 -14.68
CA SER A 48 -4.31 30.57 -14.37
C SER A 48 -3.98 31.47 -15.57
N ALA A 49 -3.79 32.75 -15.28
CA ALA A 49 -3.35 33.75 -16.24
C ALA A 49 -4.22 33.77 -17.51
N ASN A 50 -3.73 33.19 -18.60
CA ASN A 50 -4.40 33.16 -19.91
C ASN A 50 -4.85 31.76 -20.31
N ASN A 51 -4.86 30.78 -19.41
CA ASN A 51 -5.40 29.45 -19.66
C ASN A 51 -6.93 29.51 -19.75
N LYS A 52 -7.43 29.96 -20.90
CA LYS A 52 -8.85 30.10 -21.16
C LYS A 52 -9.26 29.32 -22.40
N ALA A 53 -10.36 28.60 -22.34
CA ALA A 53 -10.87 27.82 -23.45
C ALA A 53 -12.38 27.56 -23.36
N VAL A 54 -12.99 27.29 -24.51
CA VAL A 54 -14.36 26.79 -24.62
C VAL A 54 -14.35 25.62 -25.59
N GLU A 55 -14.97 24.51 -25.20
CA GLU A 55 -15.17 23.34 -26.03
C GLU A 55 -16.62 23.22 -26.48
N ILE A 56 -16.82 22.96 -27.77
CA ILE A 56 -18.12 22.73 -28.38
C ILE A 56 -18.20 21.27 -28.82
N TYR A 57 -19.23 20.56 -28.38
CA TYR A 57 -19.43 19.16 -28.71
C TYR A 57 -20.56 18.95 -29.73
N ASN A 58 -20.31 18.06 -30.69
CA ASN A 58 -21.34 17.58 -31.60
C ASN A 58 -21.96 16.28 -31.09
N GLY A 59 -23.09 16.38 -30.38
CA GLY A 59 -23.86 15.24 -29.92
C GLY A 59 -24.93 14.71 -30.88
N THR A 60 -24.99 15.24 -32.11
CA THR A 60 -25.93 14.80 -33.16
C THR A 60 -25.48 13.48 -33.81
N ASP A 61 -26.26 12.90 -34.72
CA ASP A 61 -25.88 11.71 -35.51
C ASP A 61 -25.10 12.06 -36.78
N GLN A 62 -24.92 13.34 -37.08
CA GLN A 62 -24.38 13.80 -38.35
C GLN A 62 -23.19 14.73 -38.16
N SER A 63 -22.34 14.81 -39.18
CA SER A 63 -21.35 15.88 -39.25
C SER A 63 -22.06 17.22 -39.41
N VAL A 64 -21.63 18.22 -38.64
CA VAL A 64 -22.24 19.55 -38.60
C VAL A 64 -21.29 20.57 -39.21
N ASP A 65 -21.80 21.35 -40.16
CA ASP A 65 -21.08 22.48 -40.74
C ASP A 65 -21.02 23.65 -39.75
N LEU A 66 -19.81 23.92 -39.25
CA LEU A 66 -19.55 24.95 -38.28
C LEU A 66 -19.70 26.36 -38.85
N SER A 67 -19.75 26.54 -40.17
CA SER A 67 -19.97 27.85 -40.81
C SER A 67 -21.32 28.49 -40.43
N GLN A 68 -22.24 27.71 -39.88
CA GLN A 68 -23.53 28.19 -39.40
C GLN A 68 -23.49 28.69 -37.94
N TYR A 69 -22.37 28.53 -37.25
CA TYR A 69 -22.24 28.77 -35.81
C TYR A 69 -21.27 29.89 -35.48
N THR A 70 -21.62 30.66 -34.46
CA THR A 70 -20.80 31.75 -33.92
C THR A 70 -20.64 31.56 -32.42
N LEU A 71 -19.41 31.63 -31.92
CA LEU A 71 -19.15 31.75 -30.49
C LEU A 71 -19.08 33.23 -30.14
N ALA A 72 -19.82 33.69 -29.13
CA ALA A 72 -19.92 35.09 -28.76
C ALA A 72 -19.64 35.29 -27.27
N LEU A 73 -18.81 36.28 -26.95
CA LEU A 73 -18.51 36.71 -25.59
C LEU A 73 -19.30 37.97 -25.25
N TYR A 74 -19.84 38.01 -24.04
CA TYR A 74 -20.57 39.13 -23.46
C TYR A 74 -19.88 39.53 -22.16
N SER A 75 -18.87 40.39 -22.28
CA SER A 75 -18.05 40.79 -21.14
C SER A 75 -18.77 41.79 -20.23
N SER A 76 -18.50 41.73 -18.93
CA SER A 76 -18.93 42.70 -17.91
C SER A 76 -20.45 42.93 -17.89
N GLY A 77 -21.24 41.88 -18.17
CA GLY A 77 -22.70 41.94 -18.18
C GLY A 77 -23.30 42.66 -19.40
N ALA A 78 -22.58 42.76 -20.51
CA ALA A 78 -23.11 43.33 -21.75
C ALA A 78 -24.32 42.53 -22.29
N SER A 79 -25.29 43.25 -22.86
CA SER A 79 -26.43 42.66 -23.57
C SER A 79 -26.14 42.36 -25.05
N GLU A 80 -25.06 42.93 -25.58
CA GLU A 80 -24.56 42.72 -26.94
C GLU A 80 -23.17 42.07 -26.92
N PRO A 81 -22.80 41.26 -27.93
CA PRO A 81 -21.48 40.64 -27.97
C PRO A 81 -20.35 41.67 -27.94
N THR A 82 -19.42 41.54 -27.00
CA THR A 82 -18.18 42.33 -26.94
C THR A 82 -17.11 41.77 -27.86
N ASN A 83 -17.18 40.46 -28.12
CA ASN A 83 -16.35 39.78 -29.11
C ASN A 83 -17.13 38.60 -29.73
N SER A 84 -16.78 38.20 -30.94
CA SER A 84 -17.42 37.07 -31.62
C SER A 84 -16.47 36.38 -32.58
N LEU A 85 -16.62 35.07 -32.71
CA LEU A 85 -15.85 34.22 -33.61
C LEU A 85 -16.82 33.42 -34.49
N GLN A 86 -16.77 33.68 -35.79
CA GLN A 86 -17.41 32.81 -36.77
C GLN A 86 -16.64 31.50 -36.85
N LEU A 87 -17.30 30.38 -36.55
CA LEU A 87 -16.69 29.06 -36.65
C LEU A 87 -16.67 28.61 -38.11
N SER A 88 -15.79 27.66 -38.42
CA SER A 88 -15.67 27.09 -39.77
C SER A 88 -15.17 25.66 -39.71
N GLY A 89 -15.37 24.92 -40.80
CA GLY A 89 -15.03 23.51 -40.92
C GLY A 89 -16.22 22.58 -40.65
N GLN A 90 -15.94 21.28 -40.63
CA GLN A 90 -16.92 20.24 -40.35
C GLN A 90 -16.59 19.60 -39.01
N LEU A 91 -17.59 19.48 -38.15
CA LEU A 91 -17.46 18.79 -36.87
C LEU A 91 -18.20 17.46 -36.94
N SER A 92 -17.47 16.35 -37.00
CA SER A 92 -18.06 15.01 -37.05
C SER A 92 -18.95 14.73 -35.83
N SER A 93 -19.96 13.89 -36.03
CA SER A 93 -20.77 13.34 -34.93
C SER A 93 -19.84 12.76 -33.86
N GLY A 94 -20.07 13.14 -32.60
CA GLY A 94 -19.27 12.67 -31.48
C GLY A 94 -17.90 13.33 -31.35
N ALA A 95 -17.57 14.37 -32.12
CA ALA A 95 -16.32 15.11 -31.99
C ALA A 95 -16.50 16.45 -31.24
N VAL A 96 -15.37 17.05 -30.85
CA VAL A 96 -15.33 18.37 -30.20
C VAL A 96 -14.56 19.39 -31.02
N TYR A 97 -14.89 20.66 -30.82
CA TYR A 97 -14.18 21.81 -31.38
C TYR A 97 -13.78 22.76 -30.24
N VAL A 98 -12.48 22.88 -30.00
CA VAL A 98 -11.89 23.67 -28.91
C VAL A 98 -11.43 25.03 -29.44
N VAL A 99 -11.91 26.09 -28.79
CA VAL A 99 -11.44 27.46 -28.97
C VAL A 99 -10.60 27.85 -27.75
N GLY A 100 -9.29 27.98 -27.91
CA GLY A 100 -8.38 28.37 -26.83
C GLY A 100 -7.92 29.82 -26.93
N HIS A 101 -7.40 30.37 -25.83
CA HIS A 101 -6.83 31.70 -25.83
C HIS A 101 -5.42 31.72 -26.46
N PRO A 102 -5.06 32.71 -27.31
CA PRO A 102 -3.75 32.76 -27.99
C PRO A 102 -2.54 32.82 -27.05
N LEU A 103 -2.75 33.30 -25.82
CA LEU A 103 -1.72 33.38 -24.78
C LEU A 103 -1.82 32.28 -23.72
N ALA A 104 -2.65 31.27 -23.92
CA ALA A 104 -2.73 30.12 -23.01
C ALA A 104 -1.41 29.32 -22.99
N GLY A 105 -1.25 28.47 -21.97
CA GLY A 105 -0.21 27.47 -21.89
C GLY A 105 -0.32 26.42 -23.01
N GLU A 106 0.76 25.69 -23.23
CA GLU A 106 0.87 24.72 -24.33
C GLU A 106 -0.17 23.60 -24.27
N GLU A 107 -0.62 23.22 -23.07
CA GLU A 107 -1.63 22.18 -22.88
C GLU A 107 -2.97 22.57 -23.52
N VAL A 108 -3.41 23.81 -23.35
CA VAL A 108 -4.63 24.35 -23.98
C VAL A 108 -4.40 24.58 -25.48
N LYS A 109 -3.24 25.13 -25.86
CA LYS A 109 -2.94 25.44 -27.27
C LYS A 109 -2.89 24.20 -28.16
N LYS A 110 -2.32 23.10 -27.68
CA LYS A 110 -2.16 21.86 -28.45
C LYS A 110 -3.48 21.20 -28.81
N VAL A 111 -4.49 21.31 -27.93
CA VAL A 111 -5.82 20.73 -28.16
C VAL A 111 -6.78 21.70 -28.84
N SER A 112 -6.41 22.97 -28.96
CA SER A 112 -7.24 24.00 -29.60
C SER A 112 -7.30 23.81 -31.12
N ASN A 113 -8.51 23.68 -31.67
CA ASN A 113 -8.72 23.73 -33.11
C ASN A 113 -8.48 25.14 -33.67
N ILE A 114 -8.75 26.17 -32.86
CA ILE A 114 -8.46 27.56 -33.19
C ILE A 114 -8.11 28.36 -31.92
N GLN A 115 -7.25 29.36 -32.07
CA GLN A 115 -6.90 30.28 -30.99
C GLN A 115 -7.55 31.65 -31.25
N SER A 116 -8.29 32.19 -30.28
CA SER A 116 -9.04 33.44 -30.46
C SER A 116 -9.26 34.18 -29.14
N ASN A 117 -9.30 35.51 -29.20
CA ASN A 117 -9.62 36.37 -28.04
C ASN A 117 -11.11 36.34 -27.66
N VAL A 118 -11.95 35.58 -28.37
CA VAL A 118 -13.36 35.39 -28.00
C VAL A 118 -13.52 34.66 -26.66
N VAL A 119 -12.49 33.94 -26.20
CA VAL A 119 -12.50 33.27 -24.89
C VAL A 119 -11.76 34.08 -23.81
N ASN A 120 -11.56 35.38 -24.02
CA ASN A 120 -10.93 36.26 -23.03
C ASN A 120 -11.95 36.78 -21.99
N PHE A 121 -12.54 35.86 -21.23
CA PHE A 121 -13.48 36.13 -20.13
C PHE A 121 -12.77 36.16 -18.76
N SER A 122 -13.43 36.61 -17.69
CA SER A 122 -12.87 36.67 -16.32
C SER A 122 -13.59 35.82 -15.27
N GLY A 123 -14.37 34.81 -15.71
CA GLY A 123 -15.16 33.96 -14.81
C GLY A 123 -16.46 34.59 -14.28
N ASP A 124 -16.78 35.80 -14.75
CA ASP A 124 -18.04 36.52 -14.51
C ASP A 124 -18.71 37.03 -15.81
N ASP A 125 -18.21 36.55 -16.95
CA ASP A 125 -18.67 36.90 -18.29
C ASP A 125 -19.45 35.75 -18.92
N THR A 126 -20.40 36.09 -19.78
CA THR A 126 -21.22 35.08 -20.48
C THR A 126 -20.62 34.71 -21.82
N VAL A 127 -20.58 33.42 -22.13
CA VAL A 127 -20.26 32.89 -23.47
C VAL A 127 -21.51 32.25 -24.05
N ALA A 128 -21.81 32.54 -25.32
CA ALA A 128 -22.94 31.97 -26.04
C ALA A 128 -22.50 31.29 -27.34
N LEU A 129 -22.98 30.06 -27.56
CA LEU A 129 -22.97 29.42 -28.87
C LEU A 129 -24.25 29.79 -29.60
N LYS A 130 -24.12 30.34 -30.81
CA LYS A 130 -25.25 30.78 -31.65
C LYS A 130 -25.25 30.02 -32.97
N LYS A 131 -26.42 29.71 -33.51
CA LYS A 131 -26.63 29.17 -34.86
C LYS A 131 -27.50 30.13 -35.65
N GLN A 132 -27.01 30.66 -36.78
CA GLN A 132 -27.75 31.64 -37.60
C GLN A 132 -28.39 32.78 -36.77
N ASN A 133 -27.62 33.37 -35.85
CA ASN A 133 -28.01 34.39 -34.86
C ASN A 133 -28.94 33.97 -33.71
N GLN A 134 -29.48 32.75 -33.69
CA GLN A 134 -30.23 32.23 -32.56
C GLN A 134 -29.27 31.69 -31.49
N VAL A 135 -29.49 32.05 -30.21
CA VAL A 135 -28.71 31.49 -29.09
C VAL A 135 -29.13 30.04 -28.87
N LEU A 136 -28.13 29.15 -28.95
CA LEU A 136 -28.31 27.71 -28.82
C LEU A 136 -27.90 27.20 -27.45
N ASP A 137 -26.78 27.69 -26.92
CA ASP A 137 -26.28 27.36 -25.59
C ASP A 137 -25.55 28.55 -24.98
N THR A 138 -25.54 28.62 -23.65
CA THR A 138 -24.85 29.67 -22.89
C THR A 138 -24.18 29.10 -21.66
N PHE A 139 -23.04 29.67 -21.32
CA PHE A 139 -22.41 29.57 -20.01
C PHE A 139 -22.44 30.96 -19.38
N GLY A 140 -23.35 31.19 -18.43
CA GLY A 140 -23.75 32.51 -17.91
C GLY A 140 -25.08 33.03 -18.48
N VAL A 141 -25.53 34.20 -18.01
CA VAL A 141 -26.75 34.90 -18.47
C VAL A 141 -26.39 36.19 -19.21
N ILE A 142 -26.80 36.29 -20.48
CA ILE A 142 -26.56 37.48 -21.31
C ILE A 142 -27.20 38.72 -20.65
N GLY A 143 -26.48 39.85 -20.62
CA GLY A 143 -26.95 41.10 -20.00
C GLY A 143 -26.87 41.13 -18.47
N ARG A 144 -26.25 40.11 -17.84
CA ARG A 144 -26.03 40.06 -16.38
C ARG A 144 -24.59 39.74 -16.08
N ARG A 145 -24.10 40.31 -14.97
CA ARG A 145 -22.77 40.04 -14.43
C ARG A 145 -22.92 39.25 -13.15
N GLU A 146 -22.47 38.00 -13.17
CA GLU A 146 -22.59 37.06 -12.06
C GLU A 146 -21.24 36.38 -11.87
N ASN A 147 -20.70 36.36 -10.65
CA ASN A 147 -19.40 35.76 -10.40
C ASN A 147 -19.56 34.29 -10.00
N TRP A 148 -19.18 33.38 -10.89
CA TRP A 148 -19.35 31.93 -10.69
C TRP A 148 -18.18 31.08 -11.14
N GLY A 149 -17.19 31.64 -11.86
CA GLY A 149 -16.20 30.82 -12.57
C GLY A 149 -14.77 31.34 -12.57
N THR A 150 -14.39 32.29 -11.71
CA THR A 150 -12.98 32.71 -11.60
C THR A 150 -12.11 31.52 -11.18
N ASP A 151 -11.02 31.28 -11.91
CA ASP A 151 -10.04 30.22 -11.61
C ASP A 151 -10.67 28.82 -11.53
N GLN A 152 -11.61 28.51 -12.42
CA GLN A 152 -12.36 27.27 -12.43
C GLN A 152 -12.60 26.70 -13.84
N THR A 153 -12.46 25.38 -13.97
CA THR A 153 -12.91 24.63 -15.15
C THR A 153 -14.29 24.02 -14.89
N PHE A 154 -15.14 23.97 -15.91
CA PHE A 154 -16.46 23.34 -15.86
C PHE A 154 -16.65 22.42 -17.05
N VAL A 155 -17.08 21.19 -16.77
CA VAL A 155 -17.35 20.16 -17.78
C VAL A 155 -18.83 19.82 -17.75
N ARG A 156 -19.47 19.80 -18.92
CA ARG A 156 -20.89 19.47 -19.05
C ARG A 156 -21.12 18.02 -18.61
N LYS A 157 -22.18 17.77 -17.85
CA LYS A 157 -22.58 16.41 -17.44
C LYS A 157 -22.98 15.60 -18.68
N SER A 158 -22.62 14.32 -18.70
CA SER A 158 -22.94 13.41 -19.82
C SER A 158 -24.45 13.21 -20.06
N THR A 159 -25.28 13.47 -19.05
CA THR A 159 -26.75 13.42 -19.18
C THR A 159 -27.32 14.60 -19.96
N VAL A 160 -26.53 15.63 -20.25
CA VAL A 160 -26.99 16.80 -21.00
C VAL A 160 -26.83 16.53 -22.49
N THR A 161 -27.95 16.58 -23.21
CA THR A 161 -28.02 16.31 -24.64
C THR A 161 -28.53 17.52 -25.42
N LYS A 162 -28.67 18.67 -24.78
CA LYS A 162 -29.10 19.91 -25.42
C LYS A 162 -28.48 21.12 -24.72
N GLY A 163 -28.09 22.11 -25.53
CA GLY A 163 -27.70 23.43 -25.04
C GLY A 163 -28.86 24.14 -24.34
N LYS A 164 -28.52 25.04 -23.43
CA LYS A 164 -29.47 25.83 -22.65
C LYS A 164 -29.11 27.31 -22.74
N ASN A 165 -30.07 28.11 -23.21
CA ASN A 165 -30.00 29.56 -23.10
C ASN A 165 -30.52 29.98 -21.71
N TRP A 166 -29.62 30.38 -20.82
CA TRP A 166 -29.95 30.84 -19.48
C TRP A 166 -30.42 32.30 -19.51
N VAL A 167 -31.65 32.55 -19.04
CA VAL A 167 -32.29 33.89 -19.10
C VAL A 167 -32.54 34.51 -17.72
N ASP A 168 -32.59 33.70 -16.66
CA ASP A 168 -32.92 34.16 -15.30
C ASP A 168 -31.73 34.08 -14.35
N LEU A 169 -31.30 32.89 -13.96
CA LEU A 169 -30.17 32.67 -13.06
C LEU A 169 -29.30 31.55 -13.61
N PHE A 170 -28.00 31.78 -13.71
CA PHE A 170 -27.07 30.73 -14.10
C PHE A 170 -26.83 29.76 -12.93
N ASP A 171 -27.34 28.53 -13.04
CA ASP A 171 -27.05 27.45 -12.09
C ASP A 171 -26.04 26.49 -12.69
N SER A 172 -24.76 26.77 -12.42
CA SER A 172 -23.64 25.95 -12.86
C SER A 172 -23.74 24.52 -12.34
N GLY A 173 -24.32 24.28 -11.16
CA GLY A 173 -24.43 22.95 -10.56
C GLY A 173 -25.42 22.00 -11.24
N SER A 174 -26.36 22.52 -12.02
CA SER A 174 -27.41 21.71 -12.66
C SER A 174 -26.89 20.88 -13.85
N GLU A 175 -26.16 21.52 -14.77
CA GLU A 175 -25.70 20.94 -16.04
C GLU A 175 -24.19 20.75 -16.10
N TRP A 176 -23.44 21.30 -15.13
CA TRP A 176 -21.99 21.31 -15.14
C TRP A 176 -21.38 20.65 -13.91
N ILE A 177 -20.19 20.10 -14.11
CA ILE A 177 -19.30 19.56 -13.10
C ILE A 177 -18.16 20.55 -12.96
N SER A 178 -18.11 21.21 -11.83
CA SER A 178 -16.99 22.07 -11.45
C SER A 178 -15.72 21.24 -11.20
N LYS A 179 -14.59 21.71 -11.73
CA LYS A 179 -13.25 21.12 -11.64
C LYS A 179 -12.29 22.13 -11.00
N ALA A 180 -11.08 21.66 -10.71
CA ALA A 180 -10.04 22.54 -10.18
C ALA A 180 -9.56 23.55 -11.24
N LYS A 181 -8.90 24.61 -10.78
CA LYS A 181 -8.14 25.52 -11.63
C LYS A 181 -7.13 24.74 -12.48
N ASP A 182 -7.01 25.10 -13.76
CA ASP A 182 -6.10 24.46 -14.73
C ASP A 182 -6.32 22.95 -14.93
N ASP A 183 -7.53 22.45 -14.67
CA ASP A 183 -7.90 21.08 -15.03
C ASP A 183 -8.26 21.03 -16.52
N PHE A 184 -7.34 20.56 -17.37
CA PHE A 184 -7.55 20.41 -18.82
C PHE A 184 -7.81 18.97 -19.24
N ARG A 185 -8.04 18.05 -18.30
CA ARG A 185 -8.07 16.60 -18.57
C ARG A 185 -9.22 16.15 -19.48
N ASN A 186 -10.26 16.98 -19.62
CA ASN A 186 -11.40 16.70 -20.50
C ASN A 186 -11.35 17.53 -21.80
N LEU A 187 -10.47 18.54 -21.86
CA LEU A 187 -10.40 19.46 -22.96
C LEU A 187 -9.81 18.77 -24.20
N GLY A 188 -10.54 18.81 -25.30
CA GLY A 188 -10.21 18.09 -26.53
C GLY A 188 -10.81 16.69 -26.60
N PHE A 189 -11.65 16.28 -25.64
CA PHE A 189 -12.27 14.95 -25.59
C PHE A 189 -13.79 15.01 -25.64
N ALA A 190 -14.39 14.24 -26.55
CA ALA A 190 -15.82 14.11 -26.70
C ALA A 190 -16.53 13.62 -25.43
N THR A 191 -17.32 14.50 -24.84
CA THR A 191 -17.99 14.35 -23.53
C THR A 191 -19.12 13.32 -23.50
N LYS A 192 -19.30 12.50 -24.56
CA LYS A 192 -20.29 11.40 -24.61
C LYS A 192 -19.69 9.99 -24.65
N ALA A 193 -18.38 9.82 -24.50
CA ALA A 193 -17.76 8.50 -24.44
C ALA A 193 -17.80 7.90 -23.01
N ILE A 194 -19.00 7.74 -22.44
CA ILE A 194 -19.27 6.76 -21.37
C ILE A 194 -20.66 6.15 -21.60
N SER A 195 -20.78 5.21 -22.55
CA SER A 195 -21.55 3.96 -22.39
C SER A 195 -21.28 3.02 -23.58
N ALA A 196 -21.25 1.72 -23.29
CA ALA A 196 -20.70 0.67 -24.16
C ALA A 196 -21.65 0.23 -25.29
N THR A 197 -21.14 0.15 -26.52
CA THR A 197 -21.41 -1.01 -27.41
C THR A 197 -20.40 -1.06 -28.56
N THR A 198 -19.76 -2.22 -28.67
CA THR A 198 -18.97 -2.69 -29.81
C THR A 198 -19.83 -2.80 -31.07
N ASN A 199 -19.31 -2.38 -32.22
CA ASN A 199 -19.18 -3.28 -33.36
C ASN A 199 -18.35 -2.68 -34.51
N THR A 200 -17.48 -3.55 -35.00
CA THR A 200 -17.01 -3.65 -36.38
C THR A 200 -18.12 -3.40 -37.41
N VAL A 201 -17.76 -2.92 -38.61
CA VAL A 201 -18.01 -3.60 -39.91
C VAL A 201 -17.70 -2.66 -41.08
N ALA A 202 -17.10 -3.29 -42.10
CA ALA A 202 -16.81 -2.83 -43.44
C ALA A 202 -17.93 -2.09 -44.20
N LYS A 203 -17.54 -1.35 -45.25
CA LYS A 203 -18.18 -1.33 -46.58
C LYS A 203 -17.22 -0.64 -47.57
N SER A 204 -16.67 -1.35 -48.55
CA SER A 204 -17.17 -1.52 -49.92
C SER A 204 -17.50 -0.21 -50.67
N SER A 205 -16.56 0.18 -51.54
CA SER A 205 -16.71 0.65 -52.94
C SER A 205 -17.94 1.48 -53.35
N SER A 206 -17.70 2.66 -53.94
CA SER A 206 -17.55 2.79 -55.40
C SER A 206 -17.23 4.22 -55.86
N SER A 207 -16.12 4.36 -56.62
CA SER A 207 -15.88 5.19 -57.83
C SER A 207 -16.19 6.70 -57.81
N ASN A 208 -15.40 7.60 -58.40
CA ASN A 208 -14.15 7.58 -59.17
C ASN A 208 -13.78 9.06 -59.35
N GLU A 209 -12.55 9.48 -59.06
CA GLU A 209 -11.82 10.40 -59.94
C GLU A 209 -10.33 10.43 -59.54
N VAL A 210 -9.47 10.37 -60.55
CA VAL A 210 -8.05 10.03 -60.48
C VAL A 210 -7.21 11.30 -60.47
N VAL A 211 -6.37 11.48 -59.46
CA VAL A 211 -5.10 12.24 -59.55
C VAL A 211 -4.08 11.60 -58.58
N PRO A 212 -2.83 11.27 -58.99
CA PRO A 212 -1.90 10.48 -58.18
C PRO A 212 -0.95 11.35 -57.35
N ALA A 213 -0.83 11.11 -56.04
CA ALA A 213 0.34 11.53 -55.26
C ALA A 213 0.45 10.78 -53.90
N GLU A 214 1.59 10.14 -53.73
CA GLU A 214 2.29 9.80 -52.47
C GLU A 214 1.55 9.00 -51.38
N THR A 215 1.80 7.69 -51.40
CA THR A 215 1.58 6.77 -50.29
C THR A 215 2.41 7.15 -49.07
N THR A 216 1.77 7.77 -48.08
CA THR A 216 2.16 7.67 -46.67
C THR A 216 1.14 6.76 -45.99
N ASP A 217 1.44 5.47 -45.99
CA ASP A 217 0.72 4.49 -45.17
C ASP A 217 1.03 4.78 -43.69
N SER A 218 0.08 5.41 -43.02
CA SER A 218 -0.02 5.42 -41.56
C SER A 218 -1.41 4.94 -41.19
N SER A 219 -1.73 3.72 -41.60
CA SER A 219 -2.76 2.96 -40.90
C SER A 219 -2.23 2.67 -39.49
N GLU A 220 -2.70 3.42 -38.48
CA GLU A 220 -2.56 2.96 -37.09
C GLU A 220 -3.26 1.59 -37.01
N GLU A 221 -2.48 0.52 -36.85
CA GLU A 221 -2.96 -0.85 -36.72
C GLU A 221 -3.97 -0.92 -35.54
N PRO A 222 -5.02 -1.76 -35.64
CA PRO A 222 -6.10 -1.74 -34.66
C PRO A 222 -5.58 -2.17 -33.28
N THR A 223 -5.67 -1.27 -32.30
CA THR A 223 -5.23 -1.52 -30.92
C THR A 223 -6.40 -1.91 -29.99
N ILE A 224 -6.09 -2.54 -28.86
CA ILE A 224 -7.00 -2.75 -27.72
C ILE A 224 -6.59 -1.80 -26.61
N ASP A 225 -7.58 -1.11 -26.05
CA ASP A 225 -7.40 -0.33 -24.83
C ASP A 225 -7.57 -1.21 -23.60
N LEU A 226 -6.53 -1.32 -22.79
CA LEU A 226 -6.47 -2.11 -21.56
C LEU A 226 -6.04 -1.22 -20.40
N HIS A 227 -6.78 -1.29 -19.31
CA HIS A 227 -6.40 -0.68 -18.05
C HIS A 227 -6.01 -1.77 -17.04
N LEU A 228 -4.86 -1.63 -16.40
CA LEU A 228 -4.47 -2.45 -15.26
C LEU A 228 -4.63 -1.63 -13.99
N LEU A 229 -5.66 -1.95 -13.22
CA LEU A 229 -5.94 -1.32 -11.94
C LEU A 229 -5.18 -2.10 -10.87
N SER A 230 -4.33 -1.43 -10.09
CA SER A 230 -3.46 -2.11 -9.14
C SER A 230 -3.57 -1.56 -7.73
N VAL A 231 -3.56 -2.47 -6.76
CA VAL A 231 -3.48 -2.19 -5.31
C VAL A 231 -2.29 -2.96 -4.74
N ASN A 232 -1.50 -2.30 -3.90
CA ASN A 232 -0.35 -2.88 -3.20
C ASN A 232 -0.39 -2.46 -1.73
N ASP A 233 0.24 -3.25 -0.86
CA ASP A 233 0.47 -2.90 0.55
C ASP A 233 -0.83 -2.49 1.29
N LEU A 234 -1.94 -3.22 1.06
CA LEU A 234 -3.21 -2.93 1.73
C LEU A 234 -3.14 -3.25 3.23
N HIS A 235 -2.35 -4.27 3.61
CA HIS A 235 -2.14 -4.73 4.99
C HIS A 235 -3.43 -4.82 5.79
N GLY A 236 -4.49 -5.41 5.22
CA GLY A 236 -5.80 -5.52 5.86
C GLY A 236 -6.34 -4.23 6.52
N LYS A 237 -5.93 -3.04 6.07
CA LYS A 237 -6.37 -1.73 6.60
C LYS A 237 -7.72 -1.34 6.01
N ILE A 238 -8.68 -2.24 6.12
CA ILE A 238 -9.97 -2.16 5.41
C ILE A 238 -10.93 -1.11 5.98
N THR A 239 -10.79 -0.78 7.26
CA THR A 239 -11.60 0.22 7.98
C THR A 239 -10.90 1.56 8.18
N GLU A 240 -9.58 1.61 7.97
CA GLU A 240 -8.76 2.75 8.38
C GLU A 240 -8.96 3.97 7.50
N GLN A 241 -8.87 5.15 8.11
CA GLN A 241 -8.98 6.44 7.44
C GLN A 241 -7.80 7.32 7.81
N TYR A 242 -7.29 8.05 6.82
CA TYR A 242 -6.07 8.84 6.96
C TYR A 242 -6.35 10.28 6.55
N THR A 243 -6.00 11.23 7.42
CA THR A 243 -6.06 12.65 7.06
C THR A 243 -4.73 13.07 6.45
N VAL A 244 -4.74 13.43 5.17
CA VAL A 244 -3.56 13.83 4.38
C VAL A 244 -3.91 15.15 3.70
N ASN A 245 -3.14 16.21 3.94
CA ASN A 245 -3.41 17.54 3.36
C ASN A 245 -4.87 18.01 3.54
N ASN A 246 -5.44 17.81 4.73
CA ASN A 246 -6.84 18.11 5.08
C ASN A 246 -7.90 17.33 4.25
N GLN A 247 -7.51 16.23 3.62
CA GLN A 247 -8.41 15.30 2.95
C GLN A 247 -8.42 13.95 3.67
N LEU A 248 -9.58 13.32 3.73
CA LEU A 248 -9.74 11.98 4.29
C LEU A 248 -9.57 10.95 3.17
N LEU A 249 -8.64 10.02 3.34
CA LEU A 249 -8.28 8.97 2.40
C LEU A 249 -8.39 7.59 3.04
N GLY A 250 -8.41 6.53 2.21
CA GLY A 250 -8.44 5.14 2.66
C GLY A 250 -9.87 4.60 2.78
N ARG A 251 -10.02 3.54 3.57
CA ARG A 251 -11.23 2.71 3.75
C ARG A 251 -11.64 1.96 2.48
N ALA A 252 -11.82 0.64 2.62
CA ALA A 252 -11.86 -0.26 1.47
C ALA A 252 -13.09 -0.09 0.57
N ASP A 253 -14.21 0.41 1.07
CA ASP A 253 -15.43 0.66 0.29
C ASP A 253 -15.38 1.95 -0.54
N TYR A 254 -14.60 2.94 -0.12
CA TYR A 254 -14.25 4.06 -0.98
C TYR A 254 -13.32 3.58 -2.10
N LEU A 255 -12.26 2.83 -1.77
CA LEU A 255 -11.39 2.21 -2.78
C LEU A 255 -12.21 1.38 -3.79
N ALA A 256 -13.17 0.58 -3.29
CA ALA A 256 -14.08 -0.21 -4.11
C ALA A 256 -14.90 0.65 -5.08
N THR A 257 -15.39 1.81 -4.63
CA THR A 257 -16.12 2.76 -5.48
C THR A 257 -15.27 3.23 -6.64
N TYR A 258 -14.04 3.68 -6.36
CA TYR A 258 -13.11 4.14 -7.38
C TYR A 258 -12.79 3.03 -8.39
N LEU A 259 -12.44 1.83 -7.91
CA LEU A 259 -12.13 0.69 -8.76
C LEU A 259 -13.32 0.27 -9.64
N ARG A 260 -14.54 0.24 -9.09
CA ARG A 260 -15.77 -0.08 -9.84
C ARG A 260 -16.10 0.99 -10.87
N GLN A 261 -15.94 2.27 -10.54
CA GLN A 261 -16.09 3.36 -11.50
C GLN A 261 -15.09 3.23 -12.66
N ARG A 262 -13.84 2.87 -12.35
CA ARG A 262 -12.81 2.68 -13.37
C ARG A 262 -13.09 1.47 -14.26
N LYS A 263 -13.45 0.32 -13.67
CA LYS A 263 -13.91 -0.87 -14.42
C LYS A 263 -15.15 -0.58 -15.29
N ALA A 264 -16.10 0.21 -14.81
CA ALA A 264 -17.29 0.59 -15.57
C ALA A 264 -16.96 1.49 -16.76
N ARG A 265 -16.00 2.42 -16.59
CA ARG A 265 -15.51 3.29 -17.66
C ARG A 265 -14.67 2.53 -18.69
N TYR A 266 -13.90 1.54 -18.25
CA TYR A 266 -13.00 0.75 -19.08
C TYR A 266 -13.31 -0.76 -18.92
N PRO A 267 -14.27 -1.32 -19.66
CA PRO A 267 -14.74 -2.70 -19.46
C PRO A 267 -13.67 -3.78 -19.68
N SER A 268 -12.60 -3.49 -20.42
CA SER A 268 -11.45 -4.39 -20.61
C SER A 268 -10.49 -4.41 -19.41
N SER A 269 -10.75 -3.64 -18.35
CA SER A 269 -9.83 -3.50 -17.22
C SER A 269 -9.58 -4.83 -16.51
N LEU A 270 -8.33 -5.06 -16.11
CA LEU A 270 -7.96 -6.11 -15.17
C LEU A 270 -7.58 -5.48 -13.83
N LEU A 271 -8.00 -6.11 -12.72
CA LEU A 271 -7.65 -5.70 -11.37
C LEU A 271 -6.57 -6.63 -10.81
N VAL A 272 -5.41 -6.08 -10.47
CA VAL A 272 -4.26 -6.83 -9.99
C VAL A 272 -3.83 -6.38 -8.59
N ASN A 273 -3.16 -7.25 -7.84
CA ASN A 273 -2.48 -6.86 -6.60
C ASN A 273 -1.00 -7.22 -6.61
N VAL A 274 -0.22 -6.46 -5.83
CA VAL A 274 1.24 -6.53 -5.81
C VAL A 274 1.77 -7.02 -4.45
N GLY A 275 1.03 -7.87 -3.74
CA GLY A 275 1.43 -8.39 -2.42
C GLY A 275 1.17 -7.46 -1.24
N ASP A 276 1.38 -7.98 -0.03
CA ASP A 276 1.02 -7.40 1.28
C ASP A 276 -0.42 -6.90 1.31
N MET A 277 -1.34 -7.72 0.78
CA MET A 277 -2.76 -7.45 0.87
C MET A 277 -3.29 -7.79 2.27
N ILE A 278 -2.68 -8.80 2.89
CA ILE A 278 -2.97 -9.31 4.23
C ILE A 278 -1.70 -9.22 5.10
N GLY A 279 -1.82 -9.47 6.41
CA GLY A 279 -0.74 -9.32 7.39
C GLY A 279 -0.37 -7.85 7.67
N GLY A 280 0.17 -7.59 8.87
CA GLY A 280 0.27 -6.22 9.41
C GLY A 280 -1.11 -5.55 9.63
N SER A 281 -2.16 -6.37 9.73
CA SER A 281 -3.55 -5.98 9.57
C SER A 281 -4.11 -5.05 10.64
N SER A 282 -5.16 -4.31 10.30
CA SER A 282 -6.00 -3.65 11.33
C SER A 282 -6.75 -4.72 12.14
N PRO A 283 -7.13 -4.44 13.40
CA PRO A 283 -7.85 -5.39 14.24
C PRO A 283 -9.06 -6.04 13.57
N THR A 284 -9.83 -5.24 12.81
CA THR A 284 -11.06 -5.68 12.13
C THR A 284 -10.80 -6.76 11.08
N SER A 285 -9.58 -6.82 10.53
CA SER A 285 -9.14 -7.90 9.62
C SER A 285 -8.39 -9.00 10.38
N ALA A 286 -7.44 -8.63 11.23
CA ALA A 286 -6.57 -9.57 11.95
C ALA A 286 -7.34 -10.54 12.86
N LEU A 287 -8.36 -10.06 13.58
CA LEU A 287 -9.18 -10.89 14.49
C LEU A 287 -9.91 -12.04 13.77
N PHE A 288 -10.06 -11.95 12.45
CA PHE A 288 -10.75 -12.94 11.63
C PHE A 288 -9.83 -13.55 10.58
N GLN A 289 -8.53 -13.65 10.88
CA GLN A 289 -7.54 -14.31 10.04
C GLN A 289 -7.43 -13.70 8.64
N ASP A 290 -7.57 -12.38 8.53
CA ASP A 290 -7.57 -11.61 7.28
C ASP A 290 -8.59 -12.02 6.20
N GLU A 291 -9.49 -12.93 6.54
CA GLU A 291 -10.61 -13.31 5.69
C GLU A 291 -11.55 -12.14 5.35
N PRO A 292 -11.77 -11.12 6.22
CA PRO A 292 -12.52 -9.92 5.84
C PRO A 292 -11.90 -9.21 4.63
N THR A 293 -10.58 -9.09 4.61
CA THR A 293 -9.86 -8.47 3.49
C THR A 293 -10.03 -9.29 2.22
N VAL A 294 -9.93 -10.62 2.31
CA VAL A 294 -10.13 -11.49 1.14
C VAL A 294 -11.59 -11.48 0.66
N GLU A 295 -12.58 -11.42 1.55
CA GLU A 295 -14.01 -11.27 1.18
C GLU A 295 -14.24 -10.00 0.34
N ILE A 296 -13.56 -8.90 0.68
CA ILE A 296 -13.58 -7.65 -0.10
C ILE A 296 -12.87 -7.84 -1.45
N MET A 297 -11.70 -8.48 -1.48
CA MET A 297 -10.98 -8.75 -2.73
C MET A 297 -11.82 -9.61 -3.69
N GLN A 298 -12.50 -10.64 -3.19
CA GLN A 298 -13.45 -11.43 -3.98
C GLN A 298 -14.59 -10.58 -4.52
N SER A 299 -15.16 -9.70 -3.68
CA SER A 299 -16.23 -8.78 -4.07
C SER A 299 -15.82 -7.78 -5.16
N LEU A 300 -14.53 -7.47 -5.28
CA LEU A 300 -13.97 -6.60 -6.31
C LEU A 300 -13.62 -7.33 -7.60
N GLY A 301 -13.46 -8.66 -7.52
CA GLY A 301 -13.04 -9.52 -8.62
C GLY A 301 -11.62 -9.18 -9.08
N PHE A 302 -10.63 -9.44 -8.21
CA PHE A 302 -9.23 -9.43 -8.62
C PHE A 302 -8.96 -10.53 -9.65
N ASP A 303 -8.14 -10.21 -10.65
CA ASP A 303 -7.84 -11.07 -11.78
C ASP A 303 -6.56 -11.87 -11.58
N VAL A 304 -5.51 -11.25 -11.03
CA VAL A 304 -4.20 -11.86 -10.71
C VAL A 304 -3.58 -11.14 -9.52
N GLY A 305 -2.86 -11.85 -8.66
CA GLY A 305 -2.04 -11.26 -7.60
C GLY A 305 -0.65 -11.88 -7.50
N THR A 306 0.23 -11.23 -6.76
CA THR A 306 1.48 -11.82 -6.26
C THR A 306 1.47 -11.80 -4.72
N VAL A 307 2.51 -12.33 -4.12
CA VAL A 307 2.76 -12.28 -2.68
C VAL A 307 3.83 -11.23 -2.36
N GLY A 308 3.69 -10.59 -1.21
CA GLY A 308 4.71 -9.84 -0.50
C GLY A 308 5.23 -10.64 0.69
N ASN A 309 5.89 -9.97 1.62
CA ASN A 309 6.46 -10.63 2.79
C ASN A 309 5.38 -11.05 3.80
N HIS A 310 4.34 -10.23 3.99
CA HIS A 310 3.33 -10.47 5.03
C HIS A 310 2.41 -11.65 4.74
N GLU A 311 2.29 -12.05 3.48
CA GLU A 311 1.63 -13.33 3.12
C GLU A 311 2.32 -14.57 3.74
N PHE A 312 3.55 -14.44 4.27
CA PHE A 312 4.30 -15.51 4.92
C PHE A 312 4.39 -15.39 6.44
N ASP A 313 3.73 -14.42 7.07
CA ASP A 313 3.80 -14.20 8.53
C ASP A 313 3.50 -15.47 9.34
N GLU A 314 2.53 -16.28 8.87
CA GLU A 314 2.13 -17.54 9.49
C GLU A 314 2.65 -18.79 8.76
N GLY A 315 3.48 -18.57 7.74
CA GLY A 315 4.13 -19.60 6.93
C GLY A 315 3.28 -20.15 5.78
N VAL A 316 3.96 -20.95 4.95
CA VAL A 316 3.41 -21.47 3.69
C VAL A 316 2.08 -22.24 3.85
N PRO A 317 1.86 -23.08 4.88
CA PRO A 317 0.56 -23.75 5.03
C PRO A 317 -0.61 -22.77 5.14
N GLU A 318 -0.42 -21.67 5.85
CA GLU A 318 -1.47 -20.65 6.00
C GLU A 318 -1.63 -19.83 4.73
N LEU A 319 -0.55 -19.45 4.03
CA LEU A 319 -0.63 -18.86 2.69
C LEU A 319 -1.47 -19.72 1.74
N ILE A 320 -1.21 -21.03 1.69
CA ILE A 320 -1.94 -21.96 0.83
C ILE A 320 -3.41 -22.06 1.26
N ARG A 321 -3.72 -22.03 2.56
CA ARG A 321 -5.11 -21.94 3.06
C ARG A 321 -5.77 -20.63 2.61
N MET A 322 -5.08 -19.50 2.75
CA MET A 322 -5.57 -18.19 2.31
C MET A 322 -5.88 -18.18 0.81
N ILE A 323 -5.09 -18.85 -0.02
CA ILE A 323 -5.35 -18.95 -1.47
C ILE A 323 -6.50 -19.91 -1.80
N ASN A 324 -6.49 -21.12 -1.23
CA ASN A 324 -7.38 -22.21 -1.64
C ASN A 324 -8.69 -22.31 -0.85
N GLY A 325 -8.75 -21.67 0.32
CA GLY A 325 -9.82 -21.81 1.28
C GLY A 325 -9.53 -22.91 2.31
N GLY A 326 -10.37 -22.97 3.35
CA GLY A 326 -10.22 -23.91 4.46
C GLY A 326 -10.47 -23.26 5.81
N ASN A 327 -10.78 -24.07 6.82
CA ASN A 327 -11.09 -23.55 8.15
C ASN A 327 -9.83 -23.12 8.89
N HIS A 328 -9.95 -22.05 9.67
CA HIS A 328 -8.97 -21.64 10.66
C HIS A 328 -9.68 -21.43 12.01
N ILE A 329 -8.97 -21.60 13.13
CA ILE A 329 -9.58 -21.47 14.47
C ILE A 329 -10.10 -20.05 14.74
N ASN A 330 -9.39 -19.05 14.21
CA ASN A 330 -9.77 -17.64 14.26
C ASN A 330 -10.48 -17.17 12.98
N GLY A 331 -10.67 -18.06 11.99
CA GLY A 331 -11.29 -17.75 10.71
C GLY A 331 -12.81 -17.93 10.73
N ASN A 332 -13.48 -17.47 9.68
CA ASN A 332 -14.89 -17.75 9.45
C ASN A 332 -15.07 -19.20 8.96
N PRO A 333 -16.14 -19.89 9.39
CA PRO A 333 -16.48 -21.21 8.87
C PRO A 333 -16.70 -21.17 7.35
N GLY A 334 -16.07 -22.09 6.63
CA GLY A 334 -16.29 -22.23 5.18
C GLY A 334 -15.59 -21.17 4.32
N TYR A 335 -14.50 -20.58 4.82
CA TYR A 335 -13.66 -19.67 4.05
C TYR A 335 -13.26 -20.24 2.68
N ALA A 336 -13.51 -19.46 1.62
CA ALA A 336 -13.45 -19.93 0.24
C ALA A 336 -12.09 -19.73 -0.46
N GLY A 337 -11.15 -19.01 0.16
CA GLY A 337 -9.85 -18.67 -0.45
C GLY A 337 -9.91 -17.46 -1.39
N MET A 338 -8.77 -16.93 -1.84
CA MET A 338 -8.72 -15.72 -2.68
C MET A 338 -9.48 -15.82 -4.02
N LYS A 339 -9.68 -17.02 -4.58
CA LYS A 339 -10.43 -17.27 -5.85
C LYS A 339 -9.88 -16.60 -7.11
N PHE A 340 -8.62 -16.18 -7.11
CA PHE A 340 -7.90 -15.75 -8.32
C PHE A 340 -6.46 -16.31 -8.30
N PRO A 341 -5.79 -16.42 -9.46
CA PRO A 341 -4.40 -16.84 -9.53
C PRO A 341 -3.48 -15.94 -8.70
N VAL A 342 -2.74 -16.54 -7.77
CA VAL A 342 -1.63 -15.90 -7.05
C VAL A 342 -0.34 -16.50 -7.56
N VAL A 343 0.59 -15.64 -8.01
CA VAL A 343 1.80 -16.05 -8.71
C VAL A 343 3.07 -15.63 -7.98
N ALA A 344 4.11 -16.45 -7.99
CA ALA A 344 5.44 -16.13 -7.49
C ALA A 344 6.52 -17.00 -8.14
N ALA A 345 7.35 -16.41 -8.98
CA ALA A 345 8.35 -17.07 -9.80
C ALA A 345 9.66 -17.39 -9.06
N ASN A 346 9.95 -16.68 -7.96
CA ASN A 346 11.24 -16.74 -7.30
C ASN A 346 11.18 -17.36 -5.89
N ILE A 347 10.14 -18.15 -5.59
CA ILE A 347 9.95 -18.77 -4.27
C ILE A 347 9.84 -20.28 -4.44
N SER A 348 10.81 -21.01 -3.89
CA SER A 348 10.87 -22.47 -3.99
C SER A 348 11.03 -23.14 -2.63
N TYR A 349 10.53 -24.37 -2.50
CA TYR A 349 10.82 -25.19 -1.33
C TYR A 349 12.29 -25.60 -1.32
N LYS A 350 12.94 -25.54 -0.14
CA LYS A 350 14.38 -25.86 0.01
C LYS A 350 14.69 -27.33 -0.28
N ASP A 351 13.77 -28.23 0.06
CA ASP A 351 13.93 -29.68 -0.01
C ASP A 351 13.80 -30.24 -1.44
N THR A 352 12.81 -29.75 -2.19
CA THR A 352 12.47 -30.23 -3.54
C THR A 352 12.99 -29.30 -4.63
N GLY A 353 13.16 -28.01 -4.32
CA GLY A 353 13.43 -26.96 -5.30
C GLY A 353 12.24 -26.59 -6.18
N ASN A 354 11.08 -27.20 -5.98
CA ASN A 354 9.85 -26.85 -6.70
C ASN A 354 9.36 -25.47 -6.25
N LEU A 355 8.72 -24.75 -7.17
CA LEU A 355 8.07 -23.49 -6.82
C LEU A 355 6.91 -23.71 -5.83
N VAL A 356 6.74 -22.75 -4.92
CA VAL A 356 5.65 -22.74 -3.94
C VAL A 356 4.32 -22.38 -4.61
N LEU A 357 4.36 -21.40 -5.52
CA LEU A 357 3.22 -20.92 -6.30
C LEU A 357 3.54 -21.01 -7.80
N PRO A 358 2.53 -21.01 -8.68
CA PRO A 358 2.77 -20.84 -10.11
C PRO A 358 3.60 -19.58 -10.39
N PRO A 359 4.57 -19.62 -11.33
CA PRO A 359 5.45 -18.48 -11.58
C PRO A 359 4.75 -17.30 -12.25
N TYR A 360 3.73 -17.60 -13.06
CA TYR A 360 2.99 -16.62 -13.83
C TYR A 360 1.54 -17.07 -14.09
N ALA A 361 0.72 -16.13 -14.54
CA ALA A 361 -0.62 -16.37 -15.06
C ALA A 361 -0.78 -15.67 -16.42
N ILE A 362 -1.60 -16.23 -17.30
CA ILE A 362 -1.94 -15.60 -18.58
C ILE A 362 -3.40 -15.17 -18.52
N LYS A 363 -3.68 -13.92 -18.88
CA LYS A 363 -5.04 -13.41 -19.11
C LYS A 363 -5.23 -13.08 -20.57
N GLU A 364 -6.44 -13.24 -21.06
CA GLU A 364 -6.79 -12.94 -22.45
C GLU A 364 -7.80 -11.80 -22.46
N VAL A 365 -7.50 -10.74 -23.23
CA VAL A 365 -8.37 -9.58 -23.41
C VAL A 365 -8.59 -9.42 -24.92
N GLN A 366 -9.83 -9.61 -25.36
CA GLN A 366 -10.23 -9.50 -26.76
C GLN A 366 -9.31 -10.29 -27.73
N GLY A 367 -8.85 -11.49 -27.32
CA GLY A 367 -8.00 -12.36 -28.13
C GLY A 367 -6.49 -12.16 -27.94
N VAL A 368 -6.05 -11.12 -27.24
CA VAL A 368 -4.62 -10.88 -26.94
C VAL A 368 -4.27 -11.42 -25.56
N LYS A 369 -3.19 -12.20 -25.48
CA LYS A 369 -2.67 -12.77 -24.24
C LYS A 369 -1.72 -11.80 -23.54
N ILE A 370 -1.91 -11.63 -22.24
CA ILE A 370 -1.05 -10.84 -21.35
C ILE A 370 -0.50 -11.78 -20.28
N GLY A 371 0.83 -11.80 -20.13
CA GLY A 371 1.53 -12.59 -19.12
C GLY A 371 1.77 -11.76 -17.86
N PHE A 372 1.46 -12.33 -16.70
CA PHE A 372 1.71 -11.72 -15.39
C PHE A 372 2.68 -12.59 -14.60
N ILE A 373 3.91 -12.11 -14.39
CA ILE A 373 4.95 -12.78 -13.61
C ILE A 373 4.99 -12.18 -12.20
N GLY A 374 4.91 -12.99 -11.15
CA GLY A 374 5.03 -12.52 -9.76
C GLY A 374 6.44 -12.69 -9.22
N VAL A 375 6.95 -11.75 -8.44
CA VAL A 375 8.16 -11.94 -7.61
C VAL A 375 8.03 -11.22 -6.28
N ALA A 376 8.72 -11.70 -5.26
CA ALA A 376 8.87 -11.04 -3.96
C ALA A 376 10.35 -10.77 -3.66
N THR A 377 10.65 -9.71 -2.91
CA THR A 377 12.03 -9.34 -2.57
C THR A 377 12.79 -10.47 -1.88
N THR A 378 14.03 -10.69 -2.31
CA THR A 378 14.99 -11.61 -1.67
C THR A 378 15.35 -11.20 -0.24
N ALA A 379 14.99 -9.98 0.19
CA ALA A 379 15.12 -9.54 1.57
C ALA A 379 14.03 -10.10 2.51
N THR A 380 12.96 -10.70 1.98
CA THR A 380 11.82 -11.25 2.75
C THR A 380 12.23 -12.13 3.94
N PRO A 381 13.21 -13.06 3.83
CA PRO A 381 13.65 -13.85 4.96
C PRO A 381 14.18 -13.05 6.16
N ASN A 382 14.53 -11.77 5.96
CA ASN A 382 14.96 -10.86 7.00
C ASN A 382 13.86 -10.00 7.61
N MET A 383 12.64 -10.16 7.14
CA MET A 383 11.48 -9.34 7.52
C MET A 383 10.41 -10.17 8.22
N ILE A 384 10.36 -11.47 7.96
CA ILE A 384 9.40 -12.39 8.57
C ILE A 384 10.06 -13.28 9.63
N ILE A 385 9.24 -13.78 10.55
CA ILE A 385 9.69 -14.72 11.58
C ILE A 385 10.24 -16.01 10.94
N SER A 386 11.23 -16.64 11.58
CA SER A 386 11.92 -17.86 11.06
C SER A 386 10.95 -18.92 10.55
N LYS A 387 9.87 -19.19 11.29
CA LYS A 387 8.84 -20.17 10.90
C LYS A 387 8.23 -19.89 9.52
N GLY A 388 8.12 -18.62 9.14
CA GLY A 388 7.59 -18.19 7.84
C GLY A 388 8.48 -18.61 6.65
N ASN A 389 9.80 -18.72 6.85
CA ASN A 389 10.78 -19.00 5.79
C ASN A 389 11.55 -20.33 5.94
N GLU A 390 11.30 -21.09 7.01
CA GLU A 390 12.08 -22.28 7.38
C GLU A 390 12.25 -23.27 6.22
N ASN A 391 11.21 -23.46 5.41
CA ASN A 391 11.18 -24.46 4.34
C ASN A 391 11.27 -23.87 2.93
N ILE A 392 11.42 -22.55 2.78
CA ILE A 392 11.42 -21.88 1.47
C ILE A 392 12.64 -21.00 1.25
N ARG A 393 13.04 -20.82 0.00
CA ARG A 393 14.09 -19.91 -0.42
C ARG A 393 13.57 -18.94 -1.46
N PHE A 394 14.00 -17.69 -1.32
CA PHE A 394 13.78 -16.63 -2.29
C PHE A 394 15.02 -16.58 -3.20
N THR A 395 14.82 -16.78 -4.48
CA THR A 395 15.88 -16.73 -5.50
C THR A 395 15.94 -15.35 -6.16
N ASP A 396 17.03 -15.06 -6.89
CA ASP A 396 17.20 -13.80 -7.62
C ASP A 396 15.98 -13.49 -8.52
N GLU A 397 15.43 -12.29 -8.33
CA GLU A 397 14.20 -11.83 -8.96
C GLU A 397 14.39 -11.69 -10.48
N ALA A 398 15.54 -11.15 -10.91
CA ALA A 398 15.81 -10.89 -12.33
C ALA A 398 15.97 -12.20 -13.11
N ALA A 399 16.69 -13.17 -12.55
CA ALA A 399 16.86 -14.49 -13.13
C ALA A 399 15.52 -15.21 -13.30
N ALA A 400 14.66 -15.16 -12.27
CA ALA A 400 13.32 -15.75 -12.34
C ALA A 400 12.44 -15.06 -13.41
N ILE A 401 12.39 -13.72 -13.44
CA ILE A 401 11.64 -12.97 -14.44
C ILE A 401 12.12 -13.32 -15.85
N ASN A 402 13.44 -13.35 -16.08
CA ASN A 402 14.01 -13.63 -17.40
C ASN A 402 13.69 -15.05 -17.89
N GLN A 403 13.73 -16.03 -16.99
CA GLN A 403 13.35 -17.41 -17.29
C GLN A 403 11.90 -17.48 -17.78
N TYR A 404 10.96 -16.92 -17.02
CA TYR A 404 9.53 -17.06 -17.34
C TYR A 404 9.05 -16.09 -18.42
N THR A 405 9.73 -14.96 -18.62
CA THR A 405 9.55 -14.12 -19.81
C THR A 405 9.85 -14.92 -21.07
N THR A 406 10.98 -15.64 -21.09
CA THR A 406 11.36 -16.50 -22.23
C THR A 406 10.35 -17.64 -22.46
N GLU A 407 9.80 -18.20 -21.38
CA GLU A 407 8.77 -19.24 -21.46
C GLU A 407 7.43 -18.71 -22.01
N LEU A 408 7.03 -17.50 -21.61
CA LEU A 408 5.82 -16.82 -22.09
C LEU A 408 5.94 -16.45 -23.58
N GLN A 409 7.07 -15.92 -24.01
CA GLN A 409 7.31 -15.62 -25.43
C GLN A 409 7.25 -16.87 -26.32
N LYS A 410 7.77 -18.01 -25.83
CA LYS A 410 7.61 -19.32 -26.52
C LYS A 410 6.16 -19.76 -26.68
N GLN A 411 5.25 -19.23 -25.85
CA GLN A 411 3.80 -19.46 -25.94
C GLN A 411 3.06 -18.39 -26.76
N GLY A 412 3.79 -17.46 -27.38
CA GLY A 412 3.25 -16.35 -28.16
C GLY A 412 2.62 -15.26 -27.31
N VAL A 413 3.10 -15.07 -26.08
CA VAL A 413 2.69 -13.96 -25.21
C VAL A 413 3.74 -12.85 -25.32
N GLU A 414 3.37 -11.72 -25.91
CA GLU A 414 4.27 -10.59 -26.14
C GLU A 414 4.08 -9.47 -25.12
N ALA A 415 2.85 -9.20 -24.66
CA ALA A 415 2.61 -8.27 -23.55
C ALA A 415 2.96 -8.91 -22.18
N ILE A 416 4.00 -8.39 -21.51
CA ILE A 416 4.53 -8.95 -20.26
C ILE A 416 4.52 -7.92 -19.13
N VAL A 417 3.80 -8.28 -18.07
CA VAL A 417 3.64 -7.50 -16.83
C VAL A 417 4.33 -8.25 -15.69
N VAL A 418 5.10 -7.53 -14.89
CA VAL A 418 5.70 -8.04 -13.65
C VAL A 418 4.98 -7.43 -12.44
N LEU A 419 4.47 -8.29 -11.56
CA LEU A 419 3.98 -7.94 -10.23
C LEU A 419 5.13 -8.17 -9.24
N ALA A 420 5.92 -7.13 -8.97
CA ALA A 420 7.11 -7.22 -8.14
C ALA A 420 6.88 -6.57 -6.77
N HIS A 421 6.82 -7.40 -5.73
CA HIS A 421 6.86 -6.91 -4.36
C HIS A 421 8.31 -6.56 -3.95
N VAL A 422 8.83 -5.49 -4.57
CA VAL A 422 10.23 -5.05 -4.50
C VAL A 422 10.25 -3.51 -4.39
N PRO A 423 11.05 -2.94 -3.47
CA PRO A 423 11.00 -1.50 -3.18
C PRO A 423 11.64 -0.63 -4.26
N GLY A 424 11.13 0.59 -4.39
CA GLY A 424 11.67 1.61 -5.29
C GLY A 424 11.35 3.03 -4.85
N VAL A 425 12.13 4.01 -5.30
CA VAL A 425 11.88 5.42 -5.00
C VAL A 425 11.96 6.24 -6.28
N GLN A 426 10.96 7.09 -6.50
CA GLN A 426 10.96 7.99 -7.65
C GLN A 426 12.03 9.08 -7.50
N SER A 427 12.74 9.37 -8.58
CA SER A 427 13.78 10.38 -8.66
C SER A 427 13.64 11.16 -9.97
N GLY A 428 12.95 12.30 -9.92
CA GLY A 428 12.55 13.04 -11.11
C GLY A 428 11.60 12.19 -11.97
N GLU A 429 11.91 12.07 -13.26
CA GLU A 429 11.19 11.21 -14.23
C GLU A 429 11.62 9.74 -14.16
N GLY A 430 12.69 9.43 -13.41
CA GLY A 430 13.22 8.08 -13.25
C GLY A 430 12.92 7.45 -11.89
N ALA A 431 13.47 6.26 -11.66
CA ALA A 431 13.42 5.57 -10.37
C ALA A 431 14.82 5.15 -9.89
N THR A 432 14.94 4.98 -8.58
CA THR A 432 16.12 4.49 -7.87
C THR A 432 15.75 3.31 -6.96
N GLY A 433 16.75 2.66 -6.38
CA GLY A 433 16.57 1.50 -5.51
C GLY A 433 16.57 0.17 -6.25
N GLU A 434 16.06 -0.87 -5.58
CA GLU A 434 16.09 -2.25 -6.04
C GLU A 434 15.27 -2.42 -7.33
N ILE A 435 14.06 -1.83 -7.40
CA ILE A 435 13.22 -1.93 -8.59
C ILE A 435 13.87 -1.35 -9.84
N ALA A 436 14.60 -0.23 -9.71
CA ALA A 436 15.28 0.40 -10.83
C ALA A 436 16.48 -0.44 -11.30
N THR A 437 17.12 -1.16 -10.38
CA THR A 437 18.17 -2.14 -10.70
C THR A 437 17.59 -3.37 -11.38
N LEU A 438 16.44 -3.86 -10.91
CA LEU A 438 15.71 -4.97 -11.48
C LEU A 438 15.29 -4.67 -12.93
N ALA A 439 14.67 -3.52 -13.18
CA ALA A 439 14.22 -3.10 -14.50
C ALA A 439 15.32 -3.10 -15.58
N LYS A 440 16.57 -2.81 -15.19
CA LYS A 440 17.75 -2.82 -16.07
C LYS A 440 18.32 -4.22 -16.31
N LYS A 441 18.01 -5.19 -15.45
CA LYS A 441 18.51 -6.57 -15.53
C LYS A 441 17.53 -7.53 -16.21
N VAL A 442 16.24 -7.18 -16.23
CA VAL A 442 15.20 -8.01 -16.83
C VAL A 442 15.09 -7.79 -18.32
N ASN A 443 14.58 -8.80 -19.02
CA ASN A 443 14.42 -8.86 -20.46
C ASN A 443 13.70 -7.61 -20.98
N SER A 444 14.13 -7.09 -22.13
CA SER A 444 13.53 -5.92 -22.77
C SER A 444 12.06 -6.12 -23.17
N ALA A 445 11.60 -7.37 -23.28
CA ALA A 445 10.20 -7.73 -23.51
C ALA A 445 9.28 -7.46 -22.29
N VAL A 446 9.83 -7.13 -21.12
CA VAL A 446 9.01 -6.71 -19.97
C VAL A 446 8.51 -5.29 -20.20
N ASP A 447 7.20 -5.09 -20.19
CA ASP A 447 6.56 -3.81 -20.49
C ASP A 447 6.33 -2.95 -19.25
N VAL A 448 5.71 -3.55 -18.24
CA VAL A 448 5.24 -2.87 -17.03
C VAL A 448 5.72 -3.65 -15.81
N ILE A 449 6.23 -2.93 -14.83
CA ILE A 449 6.64 -3.46 -13.52
C ILE A 449 5.84 -2.73 -12.45
N PHE A 450 4.95 -3.44 -11.78
CA PHE A 450 4.35 -2.96 -10.54
C PHE A 450 5.34 -3.19 -9.41
N ALA A 451 5.69 -2.14 -8.67
CA ALA A 451 6.52 -2.18 -7.47
C ALA A 451 5.63 -2.12 -6.20
N ALA A 452 6.19 -2.41 -5.03
CA ALA A 452 5.49 -2.36 -3.73
C ALA A 452 6.49 -2.31 -2.56
N HIS A 453 6.08 -2.73 -1.36
CA HIS A 453 6.90 -3.00 -0.17
C HIS A 453 7.29 -1.78 0.67
N ASN A 454 7.72 -0.67 0.06
CA ASN A 454 8.19 0.50 0.80
C ASN A 454 7.16 1.64 0.92
N HIS A 455 5.92 1.41 0.49
CA HIS A 455 4.77 2.28 0.78
C HIS A 455 4.94 3.72 0.25
N VAL A 456 5.49 3.86 -0.96
CA VAL A 456 5.60 5.15 -1.65
C VAL A 456 4.71 5.20 -2.89
N LYS A 457 4.52 6.41 -3.41
CA LYS A 457 4.06 6.62 -4.78
C LYS A 457 5.27 6.60 -5.72
N LEU A 458 5.16 5.86 -6.81
CA LEU A 458 6.19 5.81 -7.85
C LEU A 458 5.53 5.66 -9.21
N ASN A 459 5.89 6.52 -10.16
CA ASN A 459 5.47 6.45 -11.57
C ASN A 459 6.62 6.98 -12.43
N ALA A 460 7.38 6.06 -13.03
CA ALA A 460 8.60 6.38 -13.75
C ALA A 460 8.89 5.38 -14.87
N VAL A 461 9.71 5.78 -15.84
CA VAL A 461 10.21 4.88 -16.88
C VAL A 461 11.69 4.60 -16.65
N VAL A 462 12.07 3.32 -16.63
CA VAL A 462 13.46 2.89 -16.56
C VAL A 462 13.69 1.83 -17.63
N ASP A 463 14.66 2.04 -18.51
CA ASP A 463 15.03 1.09 -19.56
C ASP A 463 13.83 0.65 -20.43
N ASN A 464 13.02 1.63 -20.84
CA ASN A 464 11.76 1.48 -21.58
C ASN A 464 10.66 0.67 -20.85
N LYS A 465 10.78 0.45 -19.55
CA LYS A 465 9.78 -0.25 -18.72
C LYS A 465 9.07 0.76 -17.84
N LEU A 466 7.74 0.74 -17.85
CA LEU A 466 6.93 1.58 -16.97
C LEU A 466 6.94 0.94 -15.59
N ILE A 467 7.40 1.67 -14.58
CA ILE A 467 7.38 1.24 -13.19
C ILE A 467 6.33 2.05 -12.45
N VAL A 468 5.44 1.37 -11.71
CA VAL A 468 4.38 2.03 -10.94
C VAL A 468 4.17 1.40 -9.56
N GLN A 469 3.87 2.22 -8.56
CA GLN A 469 3.50 1.82 -7.20
C GLN A 469 2.46 2.79 -6.63
N ALA A 470 1.43 2.27 -5.97
CA ALA A 470 0.24 3.03 -5.60
C ALA A 470 0.08 3.27 -4.10
N TRP A 471 1.13 3.75 -3.43
CA TRP A 471 1.10 4.03 -1.98
C TRP A 471 0.62 2.81 -1.17
N GLU A 472 0.20 2.98 0.08
CA GLU A 472 -0.24 1.88 0.94
C GLU A 472 -1.67 2.07 1.51
N TYR A 473 -2.20 1.02 2.14
CA TYR A 473 -3.42 1.02 2.96
C TYR A 473 -4.71 1.46 2.22
N GLY A 474 -4.72 1.30 0.90
CA GLY A 474 -5.85 1.73 0.07
C GLY A 474 -6.03 3.24 0.01
N LYS A 475 -5.02 4.04 0.39
CA LYS A 475 -5.04 5.51 0.23
C LYS A 475 -4.99 5.92 -1.24
N SER A 476 -4.39 5.08 -2.08
CA SER A 476 -4.34 5.26 -3.53
C SER A 476 -4.47 3.90 -4.24
N PHE A 477 -4.74 3.94 -5.54
CA PHE A 477 -4.56 2.80 -6.46
C PHE A 477 -3.88 3.29 -7.74
N ALA A 478 -3.21 2.41 -8.47
CA ALA A 478 -2.63 2.75 -9.77
C ALA A 478 -3.59 2.36 -10.89
N ASP A 479 -3.69 3.21 -11.90
CA ASP A 479 -4.31 2.89 -13.17
C ASP A 479 -3.28 3.00 -14.29
N VAL A 480 -2.94 1.87 -14.89
CA VAL A 480 -2.02 1.78 -16.02
C VAL A 480 -2.79 1.58 -17.31
N GLU A 481 -2.75 2.57 -18.19
CA GLU A 481 -3.29 2.46 -19.55
C GLU A 481 -2.26 1.80 -20.46
N ILE A 482 -2.69 0.78 -21.20
CA ILE A 482 -1.91 0.01 -22.16
C ILE A 482 -2.69 -0.04 -23.48
N LYS A 483 -2.03 0.33 -24.59
CA LYS A 483 -2.50 0.01 -25.95
C LYS A 483 -1.79 -1.25 -26.42
N LEU A 484 -2.57 -2.31 -26.64
CA LEU A 484 -2.09 -3.57 -27.19
C LEU A 484 -2.33 -3.61 -28.69
N ASP A 485 -1.31 -3.98 -29.47
CA ASP A 485 -1.47 -4.25 -30.90
C ASP A 485 -2.17 -5.61 -31.11
N LYS A 486 -3.26 -5.65 -31.88
CA LYS A 486 -4.04 -6.89 -32.08
C LYS A 486 -3.33 -7.96 -32.91
N LYS A 487 -2.33 -7.58 -33.70
CA LYS A 487 -1.64 -8.44 -34.66
C LYS A 487 -0.40 -9.06 -34.03
N THR A 488 0.39 -8.27 -33.33
CA THR A 488 1.59 -8.75 -32.62
C THR A 488 1.26 -9.23 -31.20
N GLY A 489 0.22 -8.69 -30.57
CA GLY A 489 -0.10 -8.94 -29.17
C GLY A 489 0.80 -8.16 -28.19
N ASP A 490 1.63 -7.24 -28.69
CA ASP A 490 2.62 -6.48 -27.93
C ASP A 490 2.08 -5.11 -27.47
N VAL A 491 2.73 -4.51 -26.48
CA VAL A 491 2.40 -3.17 -25.96
C VAL A 491 3.02 -2.09 -26.84
N VAL A 492 2.18 -1.24 -27.44
CA VAL A 492 2.64 -0.14 -28.31
C VAL A 492 2.60 1.23 -27.63
N LYS A 493 1.76 1.41 -26.61
CA LYS A 493 1.73 2.61 -25.75
C LYS A 493 1.43 2.19 -24.32
N LYS A 494 2.07 2.86 -23.35
CA LYS A 494 1.83 2.66 -21.92
C LYS A 494 1.99 3.96 -21.14
N SER A 495 1.09 4.20 -20.19
CA SER A 495 1.17 5.30 -19.24
C SER A 495 0.46 4.93 -17.95
N ALA A 496 0.69 5.67 -16.87
CA ALA A 496 0.02 5.41 -15.61
C ALA A 496 -0.36 6.71 -14.89
N GLU A 497 -1.42 6.62 -14.08
CA GLU A 497 -1.71 7.58 -13.02
C GLU A 497 -1.84 6.86 -11.67
N ILE A 498 -1.52 7.57 -10.58
CA ILE A 498 -1.77 7.12 -9.20
C ILE A 498 -2.92 7.96 -8.67
N VAL A 499 -4.05 7.31 -8.39
CA VAL A 499 -5.29 7.99 -8.02
C VAL A 499 -5.49 7.89 -6.52
N ASP A 500 -5.64 9.04 -5.87
CA ASP A 500 -5.96 9.11 -4.45
C ASP A 500 -7.44 8.80 -4.19
N VAL A 501 -7.66 7.92 -3.20
CA VAL A 501 -9.00 7.50 -2.75
C VAL A 501 -9.53 8.54 -1.77
N VAL A 502 -9.91 9.70 -2.30
CA VAL A 502 -10.46 10.81 -1.50
C VAL A 502 -11.92 10.49 -1.15
N GLN A 503 -12.27 10.60 0.13
CA GLN A 503 -13.63 10.26 0.59
C GLN A 503 -14.65 11.39 0.38
N LYS A 504 -14.17 12.64 0.28
CA LYS A 504 -15.03 13.82 0.13
C LYS A 504 -15.84 13.73 -1.17
N ASN A 505 -17.15 13.89 -1.07
CA ASN A 505 -18.10 13.84 -2.20
C ASN A 505 -18.13 12.49 -2.94
N VAL A 506 -17.62 11.42 -2.34
CA VAL A 506 -17.71 10.06 -2.86
C VAL A 506 -18.70 9.27 -2.00
N THR A 507 -19.60 8.53 -2.65
CA THR A 507 -20.47 7.58 -1.95
C THR A 507 -19.74 6.25 -1.85
N PRO A 508 -19.52 5.69 -0.65
CA PRO A 508 -18.84 4.41 -0.50
C PRO A 508 -19.63 3.27 -1.12
N ASP A 509 -18.92 2.21 -1.53
CA ASP A 509 -19.51 1.07 -2.20
C ASP A 509 -20.43 0.31 -1.22
N PRO A 510 -21.72 0.12 -1.53
CA PRO A 510 -22.66 -0.43 -0.57
C PRO A 510 -22.39 -1.91 -0.24
N GLN A 511 -21.79 -2.68 -1.15
CA GLN A 511 -21.48 -4.08 -0.89
C GLN A 511 -20.27 -4.21 0.04
N VAL A 512 -19.20 -3.46 -0.24
CA VAL A 512 -18.03 -3.46 0.63
C VAL A 512 -18.33 -2.80 1.98
N ALA A 513 -19.14 -1.74 2.01
CA ALA A 513 -19.61 -1.13 3.25
C ALA A 513 -20.37 -2.11 4.14
N ALA A 514 -21.19 -3.00 3.55
CA ALA A 514 -21.87 -4.06 4.29
C ALA A 514 -20.90 -5.12 4.86
N ILE A 515 -19.83 -5.45 4.13
CA ILE A 515 -18.76 -6.34 4.63
C ILE A 515 -18.06 -5.69 5.82
N LEU A 516 -17.69 -4.40 5.71
CA LEU A 516 -17.07 -3.66 6.81
C LEU A 516 -17.97 -3.65 8.04
N ALA A 517 -19.24 -3.25 7.90
CA ALA A 517 -20.19 -3.18 9.01
C ALA A 517 -20.36 -4.53 9.72
N LYS A 518 -20.44 -5.64 8.97
CA LYS A 518 -20.50 -7.00 9.51
C LYS A 518 -19.30 -7.33 10.41
N TYR A 519 -18.08 -6.98 10.01
CA TYR A 519 -16.89 -7.29 10.78
C TYR A 519 -16.61 -6.29 11.89
N GLU A 520 -16.95 -5.02 11.71
CA GLU A 520 -16.93 -4.01 12.77
C GLU A 520 -17.89 -4.38 13.90
N GLU A 521 -19.11 -4.86 13.59
CA GLU A 521 -20.06 -5.35 14.59
C GLU A 521 -19.51 -6.55 15.36
N LYS A 522 -18.93 -7.52 14.66
CA LYS A 522 -18.32 -8.71 15.28
C LYS A 522 -17.10 -8.38 16.13
N ALA A 523 -16.24 -7.46 15.66
CA ALA A 523 -15.02 -7.05 16.36
C ALA A 523 -15.33 -6.14 17.55
N GLY A 524 -16.39 -5.33 17.46
CA GLY A 524 -16.74 -4.27 18.39
C GLY A 524 -16.63 -4.64 19.87
N PRO A 525 -17.16 -5.78 20.35
CA PRO A 525 -17.01 -6.19 21.74
C PRO A 525 -15.56 -6.36 22.19
N LYS A 526 -14.69 -6.89 21.31
CA LYS A 526 -13.26 -7.07 21.59
C LYS A 526 -12.50 -5.75 21.48
N LEU A 527 -12.78 -4.95 20.45
CA LEU A 527 -12.11 -3.66 20.24
C LEU A 527 -12.38 -2.69 21.38
N ASN A 528 -13.62 -2.61 21.84
CA ASN A 528 -14.04 -1.71 22.91
C ASN A 528 -13.80 -2.29 24.32
N GLU A 529 -13.14 -3.44 24.42
CA GLU A 529 -12.81 -4.03 25.72
C GLU A 529 -11.89 -3.08 26.50
N VAL A 530 -12.36 -2.58 27.64
CA VAL A 530 -11.57 -1.72 28.53
C VAL A 530 -10.53 -2.55 29.26
N ILE A 531 -9.26 -2.23 29.06
CA ILE A 531 -8.10 -2.93 29.63
C ILE A 531 -7.53 -2.16 30.82
N GLY A 532 -7.62 -0.83 30.84
CA GLY A 532 -7.10 -0.01 31.93
C GLY A 532 -7.34 1.49 31.76
N GLN A 533 -6.55 2.29 32.47
CA GLN A 533 -6.57 3.76 32.40
C GLN A 533 -5.12 4.28 32.33
N ALA A 534 -4.86 5.28 31.50
CA ALA A 534 -3.60 6.01 31.40
C ALA A 534 -3.76 7.41 31.99
N ASP A 535 -2.86 7.82 32.88
CA ASP A 535 -2.85 9.16 33.50
C ASP A 535 -2.38 10.25 32.51
N LEU A 536 -1.54 9.87 31.56
CA LEU A 536 -0.94 10.77 30.57
C LEU A 536 -0.76 10.07 29.23
N GLU A 537 -0.60 10.85 28.17
CA GLU A 537 -0.25 10.32 26.86
C GLU A 537 1.21 9.84 26.85
N MET A 538 1.42 8.58 26.48
CA MET A 538 2.73 7.98 26.29
C MET A 538 3.02 7.85 24.79
N LYS A 539 4.05 8.55 24.31
CA LYS A 539 4.43 8.52 22.90
C LYS A 539 5.10 7.19 22.53
N GLY A 540 4.65 6.59 21.44
CA GLY A 540 5.25 5.37 20.89
C GLY A 540 6.54 5.63 20.10
N GLY A 541 7.13 4.55 19.60
CA GLY A 541 8.32 4.58 18.76
C GLY A 541 9.63 4.36 19.51
N TYR A 542 10.71 4.98 19.01
CA TYR A 542 12.08 4.69 19.41
C TYR A 542 12.53 5.42 20.67
N ALA A 543 13.57 4.87 21.30
CA ALA A 543 14.41 5.62 22.23
C ALA A 543 15.11 6.79 21.51
N THR A 544 15.50 7.82 22.26
CA THR A 544 16.11 9.05 21.74
C THR A 544 17.53 9.25 22.27
N LYS A 545 18.28 10.17 21.64
CA LYS A 545 19.57 10.62 22.17
C LYS A 545 19.39 11.57 23.36
N GLY A 546 20.45 11.73 24.16
CA GLY A 546 20.49 12.63 25.31
C GLY A 546 20.37 11.95 26.68
N LEU A 547 20.35 12.80 27.71
CA LEU A 547 20.39 12.37 29.12
C LEU A 547 19.14 11.60 29.56
N VAL A 548 18.02 11.84 28.90
CA VAL A 548 16.77 11.08 29.06
C VAL A 548 16.49 10.48 27.69
N GLY A 549 17.03 9.28 27.45
CA GLY A 549 16.98 8.63 26.15
C GLY A 549 15.95 7.52 26.03
N ASP A 550 15.34 7.08 27.14
CA ASP A 550 14.37 6.00 27.13
C ASP A 550 12.96 6.46 26.70
N ASN A 551 12.19 5.53 26.12
CA ASN A 551 10.82 5.77 25.68
C ASN A 551 9.84 5.23 26.72
N ALA A 552 8.92 6.06 27.20
CA ALA A 552 7.98 5.70 28.27
C ALA A 552 7.04 4.54 27.90
N LEU A 553 6.49 4.53 26.68
CA LEU A 553 5.61 3.45 26.22
C LEU A 553 6.40 2.15 26.00
N GLY A 554 7.60 2.26 25.43
CA GLY A 554 8.50 1.12 25.27
C GLY A 554 8.94 0.52 26.60
N ASN A 555 9.13 1.34 27.63
CA ASN A 555 9.40 0.88 29.00
C ASN A 555 8.22 0.08 29.57
N LEU A 556 6.98 0.57 29.39
CA LEU A 556 5.75 -0.14 29.81
C LEU A 556 5.66 -1.52 29.15
N ILE A 557 5.87 -1.58 27.84
CA ILE A 557 5.83 -2.84 27.08
C ILE A 557 6.94 -3.79 27.53
N ALA A 558 8.19 -3.31 27.64
CA ALA A 558 9.31 -4.12 28.09
C ALA A 558 9.09 -4.67 29.51
N ASP A 559 8.50 -3.88 30.42
CA ASP A 559 8.14 -4.35 31.76
C ASP A 559 7.07 -5.45 31.70
N GLY A 560 6.07 -5.32 30.82
CA GLY A 560 5.06 -6.35 30.58
C GLY A 560 5.66 -7.65 30.02
N MET A 561 6.56 -7.56 29.05
CA MET A 561 7.29 -8.71 28.50
C MET A 561 8.09 -9.43 29.59
N ARG A 562 8.85 -8.67 30.39
CA ARG A 562 9.65 -9.20 31.50
C ARG A 562 8.78 -9.88 32.55
N ALA A 563 7.66 -9.26 32.93
CA ALA A 563 6.72 -9.81 33.90
C ALA A 563 6.06 -11.10 33.37
N SER A 564 5.60 -11.11 32.12
CA SER A 564 4.94 -12.26 31.50
C SER A 564 5.84 -13.50 31.40
N MET A 565 7.13 -13.30 31.15
CA MET A 565 8.09 -14.39 30.96
C MET A 565 8.91 -14.72 32.20
N ASN A 566 8.74 -13.95 33.28
CA ASN A 566 9.53 -14.03 34.51
C ASN A 566 11.04 -14.07 34.19
N SER A 567 11.53 -13.01 33.54
CA SER A 567 12.94 -12.85 33.17
C SER A 567 13.62 -11.72 33.95
N ASP A 568 14.94 -11.71 33.95
CA ASP A 568 15.73 -10.64 34.56
C ASP A 568 15.57 -9.35 33.77
N PHE A 569 15.68 -9.44 32.44
CA PHE A 569 15.63 -8.32 31.51
C PHE A 569 14.58 -8.52 30.41
N ALA A 570 14.21 -7.43 29.74
CA ALA A 570 13.51 -7.49 28.46
C ALA A 570 13.92 -6.34 27.54
N LEU A 571 13.88 -6.59 26.22
CA LEU A 571 14.19 -5.62 25.17
C LEU A 571 13.03 -5.56 24.17
N MET A 572 12.56 -4.34 23.90
CA MET A 572 11.51 -4.07 22.90
C MET A 572 12.07 -3.15 21.82
N ASN A 573 12.10 -3.60 20.55
CA ASN A 573 12.54 -2.76 19.43
C ASN A 573 11.54 -1.63 19.17
N GLY A 574 12.05 -0.40 18.99
CA GLY A 574 11.20 0.79 18.79
C GLY A 574 10.33 0.70 17.54
N GLY A 575 10.82 0.03 16.49
CA GLY A 575 10.04 -0.23 15.28
C GLY A 575 8.79 -1.10 15.49
N GLY A 576 8.75 -1.87 16.58
CA GLY A 576 7.60 -2.68 16.98
C GLY A 576 6.48 -1.89 17.66
N ILE A 577 6.71 -0.63 18.02
CA ILE A 577 5.76 0.24 18.74
C ILE A 577 5.17 1.25 17.74
N ARG A 578 3.91 1.07 17.35
CA ARG A 578 3.35 1.69 16.13
C ARG A 578 2.43 2.88 16.34
N ASP A 579 1.96 3.10 17.56
CA ASP A 579 1.09 4.22 17.92
C ASP A 579 1.40 4.75 19.32
N ASN A 580 0.80 5.88 19.67
CA ASN A 580 0.81 6.47 21.00
C ASN A 580 -0.30 5.88 21.86
N LEU A 581 -0.05 5.75 23.16
CA LEU A 581 -1.11 5.48 24.13
C LEU A 581 -1.63 6.80 24.69
N LYS A 582 -2.86 7.17 24.34
CA LYS A 582 -3.49 8.42 24.82
C LYS A 582 -3.80 8.35 26.31
N ALA A 583 -3.89 9.52 26.95
CA ALA A 583 -4.44 9.62 28.31
C ALA A 583 -5.93 9.22 28.33
N GLY A 584 -6.38 8.65 29.44
CA GLY A 584 -7.75 8.19 29.64
C GLY A 584 -7.93 6.69 29.51
N THR A 585 -9.09 6.26 29.03
CA THR A 585 -9.42 4.83 28.96
C THR A 585 -8.55 4.11 27.95
N ILE A 586 -7.93 3.01 28.38
CA ILE A 586 -7.14 2.13 27.53
C ILE A 586 -8.07 0.99 27.09
N THR A 587 -8.26 0.84 25.79
CA THR A 587 -8.97 -0.28 25.19
C THR A 587 -8.01 -1.31 24.62
N TRP A 588 -8.51 -2.51 24.32
CA TRP A 588 -7.72 -3.51 23.62
C TRP A 588 -7.31 -3.03 22.23
N ASN A 589 -8.19 -2.29 21.55
CA ASN A 589 -7.90 -1.68 20.25
C ASN A 589 -6.70 -0.73 20.30
N ASP A 590 -6.59 0.08 21.36
CA ASP A 590 -5.43 0.98 21.54
C ASP A 590 -4.13 0.17 21.62
N LEU A 591 -4.11 -0.90 22.44
CA LEU A 591 -2.93 -1.74 22.59
C LEU A 591 -2.59 -2.53 21.33
N PHE A 592 -3.59 -3.02 20.60
CA PHE A 592 -3.37 -3.69 19.31
C PHE A 592 -2.72 -2.74 18.30
N ASN A 593 -3.22 -1.51 18.17
CA ASN A 593 -2.65 -0.54 17.24
C ASN A 593 -1.20 -0.15 17.63
N ILE A 594 -0.84 -0.27 18.91
CA ILE A 594 0.54 -0.10 19.39
C ILE A 594 1.42 -1.31 19.03
N GLN A 595 0.93 -2.56 19.17
CA GLN A 595 1.65 -3.81 18.86
C GLN A 595 0.90 -4.70 17.83
N PRO A 596 0.84 -4.31 16.54
CA PRO A 596 -0.07 -4.93 15.56
C PRO A 596 0.52 -6.16 14.85
N PHE A 597 1.68 -6.65 15.27
CA PHE A 597 2.45 -7.64 14.52
C PHE A 597 2.16 -9.10 14.92
N ASN A 598 1.33 -9.30 15.96
CA ASN A 598 1.05 -10.64 16.49
C ASN A 598 2.36 -11.41 16.80
N ASN A 599 3.37 -10.68 17.31
CA ASN A 599 4.63 -11.29 17.68
C ASN A 599 4.43 -12.20 18.90
N THR A 600 5.35 -13.12 19.11
CA THR A 600 5.40 -13.92 20.34
C THR A 600 6.67 -13.62 21.12
N LEU A 601 6.61 -13.77 22.44
CA LEU A 601 7.77 -13.57 23.29
C LEU A 601 8.74 -14.76 23.18
N VAL A 602 10.03 -14.47 23.30
CA VAL A 602 11.09 -15.47 23.41
C VAL A 602 12.00 -15.07 24.56
N LYS A 603 12.22 -15.99 25.51
CA LYS A 603 13.17 -15.84 26.60
C LYS A 603 14.46 -16.59 26.27
N LEU A 604 15.60 -15.94 26.49
CA LEU A 604 16.94 -16.46 26.25
C LEU A 604 17.77 -16.39 27.54
N GLU A 605 18.73 -17.28 27.67
CA GLU A 605 19.82 -17.19 28.65
C GLU A 605 21.01 -16.46 28.04
N ILE A 606 21.61 -15.53 28.79
CA ILE A 606 22.76 -14.72 28.35
C ILE A 606 23.72 -14.45 29.52
N SER A 607 25.01 -14.25 29.24
CA SER A 607 25.93 -13.65 30.21
C SER A 607 25.79 -12.12 30.25
N GLY A 608 26.33 -11.48 31.29
CA GLY A 608 26.41 -10.02 31.35
C GLY A 608 27.28 -9.40 30.25
N SER A 609 28.32 -10.10 29.80
CA SER A 609 29.11 -9.74 28.61
C SER A 609 28.28 -9.81 27.34
N ASP A 610 27.47 -10.86 27.18
CA ASP A 610 26.60 -11.02 26.00
C ASP A 610 25.56 -9.90 25.95
N LEU A 611 24.95 -9.56 27.09
CA LEU A 611 24.04 -8.41 27.18
C LEU A 611 24.71 -7.13 26.67
N ARG A 612 25.96 -6.88 27.08
CA ARG A 612 26.71 -5.70 26.64
C ARG A 612 26.93 -5.70 25.13
N GLU A 613 27.27 -6.85 24.54
CA GLU A 613 27.43 -6.96 23.08
C GLU A 613 26.11 -6.73 22.35
N ILE A 614 25.02 -7.32 22.84
CA ILE A 614 23.65 -7.12 22.32
C ILE A 614 23.29 -5.63 22.35
N ILE A 615 23.49 -4.93 23.47
CA ILE A 615 23.16 -3.50 23.59
C ILE A 615 24.10 -2.61 22.77
N ASN A 616 25.35 -3.00 22.53
CA ASN A 616 26.22 -2.25 21.62
C ASN A 616 25.80 -2.43 20.14
N SER A 617 25.23 -3.58 19.77
CA SER A 617 24.88 -3.90 18.39
C SER A 617 23.74 -3.05 17.82
N GLN A 618 22.84 -2.57 18.69
CA GLN A 618 21.60 -1.89 18.26
C GLN A 618 21.80 -0.43 17.83
N PHE A 619 22.90 0.23 18.22
CA PHE A 619 23.08 1.66 17.99
C PHE A 619 23.14 2.01 16.50
N SER A 620 22.44 3.08 16.14
CA SER A 620 22.44 3.65 14.79
C SER A 620 22.76 5.15 14.82
N SER A 621 22.86 5.77 13.64
CA SER A 621 22.99 7.23 13.53
C SER A 621 21.88 7.99 14.27
N TYR A 622 20.71 7.38 14.45
CA TYR A 622 19.57 7.96 15.14
C TYR A 622 19.58 7.78 16.67
N GLY A 623 20.44 6.89 17.20
CA GLY A 623 20.55 6.60 18.63
C GLY A 623 20.21 5.15 18.95
N ALA A 624 19.67 4.93 20.15
CA ALA A 624 19.25 3.62 20.62
C ALA A 624 17.96 3.14 19.93
N ASP A 625 17.93 1.88 19.51
CA ASP A 625 16.78 1.24 18.86
C ASP A 625 15.82 0.58 19.87
N VAL A 626 16.34 0.05 20.99
CA VAL A 626 15.56 -0.77 21.92
C VAL A 626 15.19 -0.01 23.19
N SER A 627 13.95 -0.20 23.66
CA SER A 627 13.53 0.09 25.03
C SER A 627 13.85 -1.09 25.93
N ILE A 628 14.09 -0.84 27.23
CA ILE A 628 14.65 -1.85 28.15
C ILE A 628 13.83 -1.99 29.43
N SER A 629 13.90 -3.18 30.04
CA SER A 629 13.40 -3.46 31.38
C SER A 629 14.42 -4.26 32.19
N GLY A 630 14.44 -4.03 33.51
CA GLY A 630 15.24 -4.79 34.47
C GLY A 630 16.69 -4.30 34.66
N PHE A 631 17.13 -3.27 33.94
CA PHE A 631 18.44 -2.63 34.11
C PHE A 631 18.43 -1.19 33.55
N PHE A 632 19.50 -0.45 33.83
CA PHE A 632 19.77 0.90 33.33
C PHE A 632 21.15 0.91 32.68
N TYR A 633 21.38 1.73 31.65
CA TYR A 633 22.73 1.91 31.11
C TYR A 633 23.05 3.33 30.69
N THR A 634 24.35 3.64 30.74
CA THR A 634 24.93 4.86 30.19
C THR A 634 25.69 4.53 28.91
N TRP A 635 25.67 5.44 27.94
CA TRP A 635 26.38 5.25 26.66
C TRP A 635 26.93 6.56 26.12
N ASN A 636 27.87 6.48 25.19
CA ASN A 636 28.48 7.62 24.52
C ASN A 636 28.38 7.47 23.01
N SER A 637 27.68 8.39 22.35
CA SER A 637 27.49 8.39 20.88
C SER A 637 28.75 8.68 20.07
N LYS A 638 29.80 9.20 20.71
CA LYS A 638 31.10 9.48 20.08
C LYS A 638 32.06 8.29 20.10
N LEU A 639 31.70 7.20 20.78
CA LEU A 639 32.47 5.97 20.82
C LEU A 639 31.87 4.93 19.86
N GLY A 640 32.70 4.03 19.34
CA GLY A 640 32.28 3.05 18.34
C GLY A 640 31.83 3.70 17.02
N LYS A 641 31.11 2.95 16.18
CA LYS A 641 30.59 3.46 14.91
C LYS A 641 29.40 4.43 15.10
N TYR A 642 28.51 4.10 16.03
CA TYR A 642 27.28 4.86 16.31
C TYR A 642 27.00 5.07 17.80
N GLY A 643 27.79 4.45 18.67
CA GLY A 643 27.62 4.50 20.12
C GLY A 643 28.30 3.32 20.80
N GLN A 644 28.63 3.50 22.07
CA GLN A 644 29.11 2.41 22.93
C GLN A 644 28.57 2.56 24.36
N VAL A 645 28.14 1.46 24.96
CA VAL A 645 27.77 1.37 26.38
C VAL A 645 28.99 1.62 27.26
N ILE A 646 28.83 2.47 28.26
CA ILE A 646 29.83 2.74 29.31
C ILE A 646 29.59 1.77 30.46
N ASP A 647 28.47 1.93 31.19
CA ASP A 647 28.11 1.09 32.32
C ASP A 647 26.67 0.58 32.19
N MET A 648 26.41 -0.60 32.77
CA MET A 648 25.07 -1.17 32.95
C MET A 648 24.86 -1.47 34.43
N TYR A 649 23.71 -1.11 34.96
CA TYR A 649 23.36 -1.22 36.37
C TYR A 649 22.03 -1.96 36.56
N LEU A 650 21.99 -2.83 37.56
CA LEU A 650 20.76 -3.42 38.07
C LEU A 650 19.96 -2.38 38.88
N PRO A 651 18.65 -2.58 39.10
CA PRO A 651 17.82 -1.64 39.86
C PRO A 651 18.27 -1.41 41.31
N ASN A 652 19.03 -2.35 41.88
CA ASN A 652 19.62 -2.23 43.21
C ASN A 652 20.93 -1.40 43.25
N GLY A 653 21.35 -0.85 42.11
CA GLY A 653 22.56 -0.02 41.96
C GLY A 653 23.86 -0.79 41.71
N GLN A 654 23.85 -2.12 41.73
CA GLN A 654 25.02 -2.93 41.38
C GLN A 654 25.27 -2.88 39.87
N LYS A 655 26.54 -2.99 39.45
CA LYS A 655 26.85 -3.18 38.04
C LYS A 655 26.38 -4.55 37.58
N VAL A 656 25.99 -4.67 36.31
CA VAL A 656 25.75 -5.97 35.68
C VAL A 656 27.10 -6.69 35.59
N GLU A 657 27.24 -7.80 36.32
CA GLU A 657 28.46 -8.59 36.34
C GLU A 657 28.71 -9.28 34.99
N PRO A 658 29.89 -9.11 34.35
CA PRO A 658 30.15 -9.67 33.02
C PRO A 658 29.93 -11.18 32.93
N ASN A 659 30.40 -11.95 33.91
CA ASN A 659 30.26 -13.40 33.94
C ASN A 659 29.00 -13.87 34.69
N GLY A 660 28.10 -12.95 35.06
CA GLY A 660 26.81 -13.30 35.65
C GLY A 660 25.89 -13.91 34.59
N GLN A 661 25.11 -14.92 34.97
CA GLN A 661 24.10 -15.52 34.10
C GLN A 661 22.76 -14.85 34.34
N TYR A 662 22.09 -14.43 33.27
CA TYR A 662 20.82 -13.75 33.30
C TYR A 662 19.88 -14.29 32.22
N THR A 663 18.62 -13.91 32.32
CA THR A 663 17.59 -14.16 31.30
C THR A 663 17.11 -12.86 30.67
N VAL A 664 16.94 -12.85 29.34
CA VAL A 664 16.39 -11.73 28.59
C VAL A 664 15.19 -12.18 27.78
N THR A 665 14.10 -11.40 27.84
CA THR A 665 12.92 -11.60 27.00
C THR A 665 12.91 -10.60 25.86
N VAL A 666 12.67 -11.09 24.64
CA VAL A 666 12.50 -10.29 23.42
C VAL A 666 11.25 -10.77 22.68
N ASN A 667 10.86 -10.11 21.60
CA ASN A 667 9.86 -10.64 20.67
C ASN A 667 10.54 -11.51 19.59
N ASN A 668 9.76 -12.38 18.94
CA ASN A 668 10.23 -13.31 17.91
C ASN A 668 10.63 -12.63 16.59
N TYR A 669 10.32 -11.35 16.39
CA TYR A 669 10.93 -10.55 15.34
C TYR A 669 12.42 -10.30 15.65
N MET A 670 12.76 -10.02 16.91
CA MET A 670 14.15 -9.85 17.36
C MET A 670 14.91 -11.19 17.48
N TYR A 671 14.22 -12.33 17.66
CA TYR A 671 14.85 -13.65 17.75
C TYR A 671 14.06 -14.77 17.02
N PRO A 672 14.71 -15.55 16.12
CA PRO A 672 16.06 -15.38 15.60
C PRO A 672 16.04 -14.38 14.43
N HIS A 673 16.56 -13.16 14.64
CA HIS A 673 16.65 -12.16 13.58
C HIS A 673 17.73 -12.57 12.57
N SER A 674 17.36 -12.83 11.32
CA SER A 674 18.24 -13.43 10.31
C SER A 674 19.46 -12.58 9.93
N SER A 675 19.37 -11.24 10.07
CA SER A 675 20.48 -10.32 9.76
C SER A 675 21.51 -10.16 10.90
N ASP A 676 21.39 -10.93 11.98
CA ASP A 676 22.23 -10.84 13.19
C ASP A 676 22.27 -9.44 13.83
N LYS A 677 21.34 -8.54 13.47
CA LYS A 677 21.30 -7.13 13.89
C LYS A 677 21.47 -6.96 15.41
N TYR A 678 20.82 -7.83 16.18
CA TYR A 678 20.80 -7.77 17.64
C TYR A 678 21.75 -8.76 18.32
N LEU A 679 22.46 -9.60 17.56
CA LEU A 679 23.31 -10.70 18.06
C LEU A 679 22.59 -11.74 18.94
N LEU A 680 21.26 -11.69 19.06
CA LEU A 680 20.48 -12.54 19.96
C LEU A 680 20.53 -14.03 19.56
N ALA A 681 20.56 -14.33 18.26
CA ALA A 681 20.67 -15.72 17.79
C ALA A 681 22.07 -16.32 18.03
N LYS A 682 23.09 -15.45 18.03
CA LYS A 682 24.49 -15.82 18.22
C LYS A 682 24.85 -15.99 19.70
N LEU A 683 24.35 -15.09 20.55
CA LEU A 683 24.76 -14.97 21.96
C LEU A 683 23.70 -15.50 22.94
N GLY A 684 22.44 -15.61 22.52
CA GLY A 684 21.36 -16.14 23.33
C GLY A 684 21.32 -17.66 23.32
N GLU A 685 21.27 -18.27 24.50
CA GLU A 685 21.18 -19.71 24.68
C GLU A 685 19.76 -20.11 25.15
N ASN A 686 19.44 -21.40 24.99
CA ASN A 686 18.25 -22.05 25.56
C ASN A 686 16.92 -21.28 25.34
N PRO A 687 16.50 -21.04 24.08
CA PRO A 687 15.29 -20.28 23.81
C PRO A 687 14.02 -20.95 24.33
N VAL A 688 13.18 -20.16 25.01
CA VAL A 688 11.86 -20.56 25.50
C VAL A 688 10.79 -19.67 24.88
N GLN A 689 9.87 -20.29 24.11
CA GLN A 689 8.73 -19.59 23.52
C GLN A 689 7.71 -19.19 24.60
N GLY A 690 7.21 -17.96 24.49
CA GLY A 690 6.18 -17.38 25.34
C GLY A 690 4.85 -17.14 24.61
N PRO A 691 3.93 -16.43 25.27
CA PRO A 691 2.66 -16.00 24.65
C PRO A 691 2.89 -14.90 23.60
N GLU A 692 1.81 -14.48 22.96
CA GLU A 692 1.77 -13.27 22.13
C GLU A 692 2.19 -12.04 22.95
N ASP A 693 2.97 -11.13 22.36
CA ASP A 693 3.49 -9.95 23.02
C ASP A 693 2.39 -8.93 23.37
N LEU A 694 1.40 -8.75 22.51
CA LEU A 694 0.21 -7.95 22.79
C LEU A 694 -0.55 -8.50 24.00
N SER A 695 -0.77 -9.82 24.05
CA SER A 695 -1.44 -10.46 25.19
C SER A 695 -0.67 -10.24 26.50
N ALA A 696 0.67 -10.32 26.47
CA ALA A 696 1.51 -9.98 27.63
C ALA A 696 1.34 -8.52 28.09
N THR A 697 1.31 -7.57 27.15
CA THR A 697 1.08 -6.15 27.46
C THR A 697 -0.33 -5.92 28.01
N VAL A 698 -1.35 -6.53 27.42
CA VAL A 698 -2.75 -6.46 27.89
C VAL A 698 -2.85 -6.95 29.34
N ASP A 699 -2.27 -8.10 29.66
CA ASP A 699 -2.30 -8.66 31.00
C ASP A 699 -1.49 -7.82 31.99
N PHE A 700 -0.38 -7.24 31.55
CA PHE A 700 0.39 -6.30 32.36
C PHE A 700 -0.41 -5.04 32.69
N VAL A 701 -1.08 -4.44 31.72
CA VAL A 701 -1.97 -3.28 31.95
C VAL A 701 -3.11 -3.64 32.91
N ARG A 702 -3.73 -4.82 32.75
CA ARG A 702 -4.77 -5.29 33.70
C ARG A 702 -4.24 -5.49 35.11
N SER A 703 -2.96 -5.82 35.27
CA SER A 703 -2.35 -6.04 36.59
C SER A 703 -2.40 -4.80 37.50
N PHE A 704 -2.52 -3.59 36.91
CA PHE A 704 -2.72 -2.33 37.63
C PHE A 704 -4.14 -2.16 38.18
N LYS A 705 -5.07 -3.10 37.92
CA LYS A 705 -6.44 -3.12 38.48
C LYS A 705 -7.20 -1.80 38.30
N ASN A 706 -7.13 -1.24 37.09
CA ASN A 706 -7.73 0.06 36.70
C ASN A 706 -7.17 1.29 37.44
N GLN A 707 -6.06 1.18 38.18
CA GLN A 707 -5.32 2.36 38.61
C GLN A 707 -4.76 3.06 37.37
N ALA A 708 -4.84 4.40 37.35
CA ALA A 708 -4.32 5.19 36.24
C ALA A 708 -2.79 4.98 36.13
N ILE A 709 -2.37 4.38 35.03
CA ILE A 709 -0.99 4.04 34.75
C ILE A 709 -0.26 5.31 34.37
N ARG A 710 0.87 5.54 35.03
CA ARG A 710 1.76 6.67 34.79
C ARG A 710 3.17 6.15 34.52
N TYR A 711 3.54 6.06 33.25
CA TYR A 711 4.92 5.82 32.83
C TYR A 711 5.51 7.11 32.26
N VAL A 712 6.73 7.42 32.67
CA VAL A 712 7.53 8.51 32.12
C VAL A 712 8.91 7.97 31.75
N ALA A 713 9.69 8.74 31.01
CA ALA A 713 11.10 8.41 30.79
C ALA A 713 11.85 8.59 32.11
N GLU A 714 12.55 7.54 32.55
CA GLU A 714 13.16 7.41 33.88
C GLU A 714 14.69 7.28 33.79
N LYS A 715 15.27 7.65 32.64
CA LYS A 715 16.72 7.55 32.39
C LYS A 715 17.23 6.12 32.40
N ARG A 716 16.38 5.14 32.02
CA ARG A 716 16.82 3.75 31.76
C ARG A 716 17.95 3.72 30.74
N ILE A 717 17.91 4.64 29.78
CA ILE A 717 18.94 4.85 28.77
C ILE A 717 19.43 6.30 28.90
N SER A 718 20.72 6.50 29.13
CA SER A 718 21.30 7.83 29.36
C SER A 718 22.56 8.05 28.53
N GLU A 719 22.56 9.04 27.64
CA GLU A 719 23.78 9.47 26.96
C GLU A 719 24.62 10.35 27.90
N VAL A 720 25.89 9.99 28.08
CA VAL A 720 26.83 10.80 28.87
C VAL A 720 27.33 11.98 28.04
N ALA A 721 27.41 13.15 28.67
CA ALA A 721 28.12 14.27 28.07
C ALA A 721 29.58 13.86 27.82
N ALA A 722 30.13 14.25 26.66
CA ALA A 722 31.52 14.01 26.37
C ALA A 722 32.38 14.75 27.41
N THR A 723 32.85 14.05 28.44
CA THR A 723 34.06 14.48 29.13
C THR A 723 35.16 14.49 28.09
N GLU A 724 35.79 15.65 27.88
CA GLU A 724 37.06 15.74 27.18
C GLU A 724 38.01 14.77 27.88
N THR A 725 38.18 13.58 27.30
CA THR A 725 39.26 12.69 27.67
C THR A 725 40.53 13.40 27.25
N SER A 726 41.17 14.08 28.20
CA SER A 726 42.56 14.48 28.10
C SER A 726 43.37 13.22 27.80
N THR A 727 43.83 13.11 26.56
CA THR A 727 44.85 12.16 26.15
C THR A 727 46.12 12.44 26.93
N THR A 728 46.38 11.70 28.00
CA THR A 728 47.74 11.51 28.48
C THR A 728 48.30 10.29 27.77
N SER A 729 49.00 10.55 26.66
CA SER A 729 49.89 9.58 26.03
C SER A 729 50.92 9.09 27.05
N SER A 730 50.97 7.78 27.25
CA SER A 730 52.11 7.11 27.87
C SER A 730 53.30 7.13 26.92
N VAL A 731 54.37 7.80 27.32
CA VAL A 731 55.73 7.54 26.84
C VAL A 731 56.56 7.11 28.05
N GLU A 732 57.08 5.90 27.99
CA GLU A 732 58.12 5.40 28.87
C GLU A 732 59.46 6.09 28.55
N GLU A 733 60.19 6.58 29.56
CA GLU A 733 61.57 6.15 29.81
C GLU A 733 62.15 6.70 31.13
N SER A 734 63.19 6.00 31.58
CA SER A 734 63.79 5.91 32.91
C SER A 734 64.40 7.18 33.55
N SER A 735 64.41 7.26 34.89
CA SER A 735 65.62 7.06 35.72
C SER A 735 65.47 7.51 37.19
N SER A 736 65.99 6.65 38.08
CA SER A 736 66.68 6.89 39.37
C SER A 736 66.17 7.84 40.47
N HIS A 737 66.11 7.25 41.67
CA HIS A 737 66.64 7.72 42.96
C HIS A 737 65.80 8.64 43.89
N HIS A 738 65.43 8.00 45.00
CA HIS A 738 65.63 8.42 46.40
C HIS A 738 64.78 9.49 47.09
N SER A 739 64.40 9.09 48.31
CA SER A 739 64.13 9.83 49.56
C SER A 739 62.74 10.44 49.80
N GLU A 740 62.10 9.87 50.85
CA GLU A 740 61.48 10.52 52.02
C GLU A 740 60.93 11.95 51.81
N THR A 741 59.69 12.27 52.18
CA THR A 741 59.37 12.53 53.60
C THR A 741 57.86 12.64 53.83
N THR A 742 57.48 12.12 54.99
CA THR A 742 56.27 12.14 55.82
C THR A 742 55.49 13.47 55.92
N ILE A 743 54.24 13.32 56.43
CA ILE A 743 53.38 14.23 57.24
C ILE A 743 52.07 14.57 56.49
N SER A 744 50.98 13.82 56.73
CA SER A 744 50.02 13.93 57.85
C SER A 744 49.12 15.18 57.78
N SER A 745 47.82 15.00 57.55
CA SER A 745 46.80 15.03 58.63
C SER A 745 45.36 15.28 58.12
N THR A 746 44.47 14.41 58.60
CA THR A 746 43.10 14.66 59.11
C THR A 746 41.95 15.17 58.22
N GLN A 747 41.07 14.23 57.88
CA GLN A 747 39.61 14.18 58.16
C GLN A 747 38.87 15.43 58.64
N THR A 748 37.71 15.73 58.03
CA THR A 748 36.34 15.63 58.61
C THR A 748 35.30 16.11 57.57
N THR A 749 34.45 15.22 57.04
CA THR A 749 33.00 15.05 57.32
C THR A 749 32.15 16.33 57.36
N ASN A 750 31.18 16.47 56.45
CA ASN A 750 29.74 16.51 56.79
C ASN A 750 28.83 16.69 55.56
N TYR A 751 27.76 15.88 55.53
CA TYR A 751 26.53 16.07 54.75
C TYR A 751 25.71 17.26 55.31
N PRO A 752 24.75 17.80 54.53
CA PRO A 752 23.37 17.75 55.03
C PRO A 752 22.29 17.52 53.96
N GLN A 753 21.11 17.14 54.47
CA GLN A 753 19.84 16.91 53.78
C GLN A 753 18.95 18.17 53.62
N ASN A 754 18.13 18.14 52.56
CA ASN A 754 16.77 18.65 52.32
C ASN A 754 16.10 19.67 53.27
N THR A 755 15.45 20.71 52.70
CA THR A 755 13.97 20.78 52.48
C THR A 755 13.50 22.09 51.81
N THR A 756 12.64 21.93 50.80
CA THR A 756 11.41 22.63 50.34
C THR A 756 11.07 24.09 50.76
N THR A 757 10.73 24.97 49.80
CA THR A 757 9.35 25.48 49.50
C THR A 757 9.30 26.63 48.46
N SER A 758 8.11 26.75 47.85
CA SER A 758 7.65 27.50 46.67
C SER A 758 7.87 29.02 46.57
N SER A 759 7.87 29.52 45.32
CA SER A 759 7.10 30.69 44.90
C SER A 759 6.86 30.75 43.37
N THR A 760 5.61 31.02 43.02
CA THR A 760 5.00 31.33 41.69
C THR A 760 5.32 32.74 41.21
N ILE A 761 5.51 32.99 39.89
CA ILE A 761 4.98 34.14 39.10
C ILE A 761 4.87 33.78 37.59
N ASN A 762 3.84 34.34 36.96
CA ASN A 762 3.20 34.17 35.64
C ASN A 762 3.99 34.44 34.34
N GLU A 763 3.49 33.76 33.31
CA GLU A 763 3.25 34.10 31.89
C GLU A 763 4.07 35.18 31.16
N ALA A 764 4.68 34.75 30.04
CA ALA A 764 4.56 35.45 28.76
C ALA A 764 4.74 34.47 27.60
N SER A 765 3.73 34.42 26.75
CA SER A 765 3.63 33.77 25.44
C SER A 765 4.65 34.29 24.42
N SER A 766 5.25 33.39 23.64
CA SER A 766 5.69 33.70 22.27
C SER A 766 5.55 32.49 21.35
N SER A 767 4.54 32.59 20.49
CA SER A 767 4.42 31.86 19.24
C SER A 767 5.43 32.40 18.23
N THR A 768 6.22 31.53 17.60
CA THR A 768 6.77 31.83 16.27
C THR A 768 6.76 30.56 15.43
N ALA A 769 5.80 30.51 14.52
CA ALA A 769 5.93 29.82 13.25
C ALA A 769 7.09 30.43 12.46
N ARG A 770 7.79 29.61 11.66
CA ARG A 770 8.56 30.08 10.51
C ARG A 770 8.33 29.14 9.33
N THR A 771 7.72 29.72 8.29
CA THR A 771 7.79 29.26 6.92
C THR A 771 9.00 29.88 6.20
N ASP A 772 9.43 29.17 5.17
CA ASP A 772 10.07 29.60 3.92
C ASP A 772 11.61 29.80 3.77
N VAL A 773 12.13 28.95 2.87
CA VAL A 773 12.96 29.24 1.68
C VAL A 773 14.32 29.95 1.88
N ASP A 774 15.43 29.24 1.58
CA ASP A 774 16.21 29.51 0.36
C ASP A 774 17.23 28.39 0.04
N SER A 775 17.26 28.08 -1.24
CA SER A 775 18.26 27.36 -2.01
C SER A 775 19.66 28.00 -1.96
N SER A 776 20.70 27.19 -1.87
CA SER A 776 21.97 27.53 -2.53
C SER A 776 22.74 26.29 -2.95
N ASN A 777 23.26 26.43 -4.17
CA ASN A 777 23.88 25.46 -5.05
C ASN A 777 25.39 25.51 -4.81
N GLN A 778 26.06 24.40 -4.49
CA GLN A 778 27.50 24.26 -4.74
C GLN A 778 27.87 22.83 -5.14
N ALA A 779 28.32 22.73 -6.38
CA ALA A 779 28.96 21.57 -6.99
C ALA A 779 30.37 21.35 -6.42
N SER A 780 30.72 20.11 -6.09
CA SER A 780 32.10 19.68 -5.87
C SER A 780 32.46 18.55 -6.83
N LYS A 781 33.37 18.88 -7.76
CA LYS A 781 34.06 17.97 -8.69
C LYS A 781 34.86 16.91 -7.90
N SER A 782 34.72 15.63 -8.24
CA SER A 782 35.68 14.60 -7.85
C SER A 782 36.46 14.12 -9.08
N THR A 783 37.78 14.32 -9.05
CA THR A 783 38.74 13.85 -10.03
C THR A 783 39.07 12.37 -9.84
N SER A 784 39.19 11.67 -10.97
CA SER A 784 39.64 10.29 -11.14
C SER A 784 41.11 10.07 -10.80
N SER A 785 41.45 8.90 -10.27
CA SER A 785 42.76 8.28 -10.50
C SER A 785 42.61 6.78 -10.78
N THR A 786 43.10 6.39 -11.94
CA THR A 786 43.21 5.02 -12.44
C THR A 786 44.63 4.53 -12.19
N GLN A 787 44.82 3.30 -11.71
CA GLN A 787 45.99 2.50 -12.09
C GLN A 787 45.70 1.00 -11.99
N SER A 788 46.28 0.29 -12.95
CA SER A 788 45.93 -1.04 -13.45
C SER A 788 47.01 -2.07 -13.09
N ARG A 789 46.67 -3.35 -12.88
CA ARG A 789 47.52 -4.49 -13.31
C ARG A 789 46.84 -5.87 -13.27
N LYS A 790 46.53 -6.34 -14.48
CA LYS A 790 46.89 -7.63 -15.12
C LYS A 790 46.75 -8.95 -14.34
N LEU A 791 45.80 -9.77 -14.81
CA LEU A 791 45.70 -11.22 -14.64
C LEU A 791 46.61 -11.95 -15.66
N THR A 792 47.25 -13.04 -15.22
CA THR A 792 47.66 -14.16 -16.09
C THR A 792 47.35 -15.49 -15.42
N ASP A 793 46.84 -16.36 -16.27
CA ASP A 793 46.29 -17.71 -16.11
C ASP A 793 47.35 -18.77 -15.81
N THR A 794 46.94 -19.92 -15.24
CA THR A 794 47.37 -21.31 -15.59
C THR A 794 46.89 -22.37 -14.57
N THR A 795 45.86 -23.11 -15.00
CA THR A 795 45.62 -24.57 -14.91
C THR A 795 46.52 -25.49 -14.05
N SER A 796 45.92 -26.35 -13.21
CA SER A 796 45.95 -27.84 -13.34
C SER A 796 45.38 -28.60 -12.11
N THR A 797 44.42 -29.48 -12.35
CA THR A 797 43.99 -30.67 -11.56
C THR A 797 44.91 -31.89 -11.85
N PRO A 798 44.84 -33.12 -11.23
CA PRO A 798 43.87 -33.72 -10.29
C PRO A 798 44.41 -34.70 -9.16
N SER A 799 43.48 -35.19 -8.33
CA SER A 799 43.29 -36.56 -7.75
C SER A 799 44.12 -37.18 -6.59
N ASN A 800 43.33 -37.68 -5.62
CA ASN A 800 43.34 -38.99 -4.91
C ASN A 800 44.34 -39.36 -3.78
N ALA A 801 43.72 -39.54 -2.60
CA ALA A 801 43.76 -40.69 -1.66
C ALA A 801 44.94 -40.91 -0.69
N ILE A 802 44.64 -40.93 0.63
CA ILE A 802 44.72 -42.06 1.59
C ILE A 802 44.73 -41.54 3.06
N SER A 803 43.87 -42.15 3.89
CA SER A 803 43.62 -42.09 5.36
C SER A 803 44.83 -42.43 6.29
N PRO A 804 44.69 -42.57 7.65
CA PRO A 804 43.73 -42.04 8.66
C PRO A 804 44.41 -41.52 9.97
N ASN A 805 43.66 -40.86 10.88
CA ASN A 805 43.72 -41.25 12.31
C ASN A 805 42.54 -40.75 13.18
N ASN A 806 42.13 -41.65 14.08
CA ASN A 806 41.02 -41.60 15.05
C ASN A 806 41.18 -40.56 16.17
N LYS A 807 40.05 -40.02 16.66
CA LYS A 807 39.75 -39.98 18.11
C LYS A 807 38.28 -40.29 18.36
N GLN A 808 38.07 -41.28 19.24
CA GLN A 808 36.80 -41.76 19.77
C GLN A 808 36.27 -40.80 20.85
N GLU A 809 34.96 -40.61 20.91
CA GLU A 809 34.27 -40.19 22.14
C GLU A 809 33.19 -41.21 22.51
N GLU A 810 33.24 -41.63 23.77
CA GLU A 810 32.37 -42.60 24.42
C GLU A 810 30.95 -42.03 24.61
N LYS A 811 29.93 -42.78 24.17
CA LYS A 811 28.55 -42.57 24.58
C LYS A 811 28.32 -43.16 25.96
N LYS A 812 28.08 -42.30 26.95
CA LYS A 812 27.56 -42.69 28.27
C LYS A 812 26.02 -42.65 28.25
N LEU A 813 25.41 -43.82 28.41
CA LEU A 813 23.97 -44.02 28.58
C LEU A 813 23.48 -43.41 29.90
N LEU A 814 22.36 -42.68 29.87
CA LEU A 814 21.61 -42.22 31.04
C LEU A 814 20.26 -42.97 31.17
N PRO A 815 19.72 -43.09 32.41
CA PRO A 815 18.72 -44.10 32.77
C PRO A 815 17.28 -43.73 32.42
N LYS A 816 16.48 -44.78 32.16
CA LYS A 816 15.02 -44.73 32.03
C LYS A 816 14.37 -44.25 33.33
N THR A 817 13.48 -43.26 33.24
CA THR A 817 12.38 -43.08 34.20
C THR A 817 11.09 -42.84 33.42
N GLY A 818 10.08 -43.65 33.70
CA GLY A 818 8.77 -43.58 33.05
C GLY A 818 7.75 -42.84 33.91
N SER A 819 6.79 -42.20 33.26
CA SER A 819 5.46 -42.00 33.83
C SER A 819 4.41 -42.08 32.71
N LYS A 820 3.28 -42.69 33.04
CA LYS A 820 2.23 -43.16 32.14
C LYS A 820 1.21 -42.04 31.86
N ALA A 821 0.73 -41.92 30.63
CA ALA A 821 -0.51 -41.22 30.29
C ALA A 821 -1.53 -42.24 29.71
N PRO A 822 -2.84 -42.10 30.00
CA PRO A 822 -3.84 -43.10 29.63
C PRO A 822 -4.32 -42.92 28.18
N SER A 823 -4.49 -44.05 27.48
CA SER A 823 -5.02 -44.14 26.13
C SER A 823 -6.52 -44.48 26.17
N TYR A 824 -7.35 -43.72 25.44
CA TYR A 824 -8.73 -44.11 25.14
C TYR A 824 -8.76 -44.86 23.81
N SER A 825 -9.34 -46.06 23.81
CA SER A 825 -9.55 -46.90 22.64
C SER A 825 -10.92 -46.60 22.00
N VAL A 826 -10.94 -46.27 20.70
CA VAL A 826 -12.14 -46.35 19.87
C VAL A 826 -11.93 -47.46 18.85
N VAL A 827 -12.81 -48.46 18.90
CA VAL A 827 -12.86 -49.62 18.01
C VAL A 827 -13.61 -49.21 16.75
N LEU A 828 -12.95 -49.27 15.58
CA LEU A 828 -13.61 -49.28 14.28
C LEU A 828 -13.42 -50.66 13.64
N ILE A 829 -14.54 -51.35 13.41
CA ILE A 829 -14.61 -52.63 12.71
C ILE A 829 -14.56 -52.35 11.20
N GLY A 830 -13.53 -52.88 10.53
CA GLY A 830 -13.44 -52.92 9.08
C GLY A 830 -14.07 -54.19 8.51
N VAL A 831 -14.71 -54.05 7.35
CA VAL A 831 -15.05 -55.16 6.45
C VAL A 831 -14.38 -54.88 5.10
N VAL A 832 -13.57 -55.85 4.66
CA VAL A 832 -12.82 -55.91 3.40
C VAL A 832 -13.71 -56.46 2.29
N ILE A 833 -13.74 -55.85 1.11
CA ILE A 833 -13.94 -56.56 -0.17
C ILE A 833 -13.04 -55.94 -1.26
N LEU A 834 -12.24 -56.81 -1.90
CA LEU A 834 -11.43 -56.56 -3.10
C LEU A 834 -12.28 -56.31 -4.35
N GLY A 835 -11.78 -55.48 -5.28
CA GLY A 835 -12.33 -55.37 -6.63
C GLY A 835 -11.35 -54.74 -7.62
N VAL A 836 -10.85 -55.56 -8.54
CA VAL A 836 -9.85 -55.29 -9.57
C VAL A 836 -10.39 -54.42 -10.72
N SER A 837 -9.53 -53.56 -11.26
CA SER A 837 -9.74 -52.72 -12.44
C SER A 837 -9.99 -53.51 -13.73
N VAL A 838 -11.01 -53.13 -14.51
CA VAL A 838 -11.07 -53.37 -15.97
C VAL A 838 -11.55 -52.11 -16.67
N LYS A 839 -10.71 -51.62 -17.60
CA LYS A 839 -11.02 -50.60 -18.61
C LYS A 839 -12.08 -51.14 -19.59
N LEU A 840 -13.13 -50.37 -19.86
CA LEU A 840 -13.86 -50.44 -21.12
C LEU A 840 -14.30 -49.05 -21.56
N SER A 841 -13.78 -48.67 -22.72
CA SER A 841 -14.12 -47.48 -23.50
C SER A 841 -15.32 -47.81 -24.37
N ILE A 842 -16.42 -47.04 -24.27
CA ILE A 842 -17.40 -46.89 -25.36
C ILE A 842 -17.84 -45.42 -25.44
N LYS A 843 -17.80 -44.94 -26.68
CA LYS A 843 -18.14 -43.61 -27.19
C LYS A 843 -19.64 -43.28 -27.14
N SER A 844 -19.87 -41.97 -27.28
CA SER A 844 -20.89 -41.27 -28.08
C SER A 844 -22.22 -40.84 -27.44
N ASN A 845 -22.32 -39.50 -27.38
CA ASN A 845 -23.33 -38.65 -28.03
C ASN A 845 -24.70 -38.38 -27.37
N PHE A 846 -24.81 -37.11 -26.95
CA PHE A 846 -25.82 -36.11 -27.32
C PHE A 846 -27.24 -36.08 -26.73
N PHE A 847 -27.58 -34.87 -26.27
CA PHE A 847 -28.87 -34.20 -26.03
C PHE A 847 -29.84 -34.77 -24.97
N ARG A 848 -29.89 -34.08 -23.81
CA ARG A 848 -30.97 -33.10 -23.55
C ARG A 848 -30.54 -32.08 -22.50
#